data_AF-A0AA43L694-F1
#
_entry.id   AF-A0AA43L694-F1
#
_cell.length_a   1.000
_cell.length_b   1.000
_cell.length_c   1.000
_cell.angle_alpha   90.00
_cell.angle_beta   90.00
_cell.angle_gamma   90.00
#
_symmetry.space_group_name_H-M   'P 1'
#
loop_
_entity.id
_entity.type
_entity.pdbx_description
1 polymer ?
#
loop_
_entity_poly.entity_id
_entity_poly.type
_entity_poly.pdbx_seq_one_letter_code
_entity_poly.pdbx_strand_id
1 'polypeptide(L)'
;MKKSLWFSFIIIIIQTLVTSVVSAEAGDNIPTTTAEVIKHINEDMENLYGEANYYPIQSGFGALRTDLLQKNMDSKTFNFDMVYGQSHGPVLTYKNNMYAYSGYTVTGDSVSTEGAPWYAGWSGTQIQNFNMIKEPWLKAALLGIQRNDFDRYTNTNNEYLLKSKGTFEQSIITGLNENYAGKLYEKFMYNNQNSNFKDKPVYTRDATPSKGGQWIDYVHVLQPPTYLSWGSGRIYIQGSDGNITYLGIPIAPFILQANDLSPHFETMPTGAVAGQEVTVGIRLRSSFAIEKTTDYAWKITSNGKEIPVRYHGHASTLAGEITLAANTADKILYATFTMPEEDIYIQFNLNRQKSPKEVMYGNNELYGWIKKVNAMPTTKGSFDLDYNVLSRKVKFGLADGAAIKAVLQPPYADFTWSGNATGALEVTNNSDAIYRYFQVKNNPVVDEAASTIIRQPDIIASLQRPDFGDDPVNGKWYSNPAPYSPNQKSGNISFQGTVSRNYTRDYQVCSTSKNAEGQDVESCQTYTESGTTSAPFTPGQDVKTIRTYIYNGLEQIAPKLYKNSIDKNKADSLIRELLWTSEPSPYNVIRWMAHEDENKVLKEWTKVRGKFERIFTQQASADIGWKVENSMAKAYKKARDTAKKMLNNKSDYDNAVFATDKQLQGYDYPIKSGYYFNPVGTYSFTLETVTFKDTDKDTKDHKELVEDLTNSFRYETDLMYINNDKVAVNLRNEPLSKSGNNFARKPAALSVEDNTGVNNAKLLTVENSFTKEVEEIPYSQNREEDEGTHEFWKNILEGYSQSSTLGSFSNFKYREYVGLNQHMYKITEKSTVTITINKDKLPVYTTAEMPDGKYYVKAWLADVELSKSSNAYKSLGKLVGIKPLDQIEVTVKGSMFDDLNN
;
A
#
# COMPACT_ATOMS: atom_id res chain seq x y z
N MET A 1 -34.24 4.73 80.05
CA MET A 1 -33.54 4.90 81.33
C MET A 1 -32.47 5.99 81.19
N LYS A 2 -32.59 7.04 82.03
CA LYS A 2 -31.56 7.96 82.57
C LYS A 2 -30.45 8.47 81.60
N LYS A 3 -30.47 9.72 81.09
CA LYS A 3 -30.12 11.01 81.74
C LYS A 3 -28.91 10.94 82.69
N SER A 4 -27.86 11.73 82.39
CA SER A 4 -27.29 12.80 83.25
C SER A 4 -25.83 13.16 82.84
N LEU A 5 -25.61 14.37 82.28
CA LEU A 5 -24.75 15.49 82.78
C LEU A 5 -23.22 15.24 82.79
N TRP A 6 -22.29 16.20 82.63
CA TRP A 6 -22.16 17.61 82.18
C TRP A 6 -20.72 18.00 82.59
N PHE A 7 -20.01 18.85 81.82
CA PHE A 7 -18.96 19.83 82.20
C PHE A 7 -18.21 20.18 80.89
N SER A 8 -18.43 21.31 80.19
CA SER A 8 -18.23 22.74 80.49
C SER A 8 -16.76 23.16 80.60
N PHE A 9 -16.26 23.78 79.54
CA PHE A 9 -15.33 24.93 79.52
C PHE A 9 -15.48 25.62 78.15
N ILE A 10 -16.38 26.61 78.04
CA ILE A 10 -16.14 28.06 78.17
C ILE A 10 -15.15 28.60 77.12
N ILE A 11 -15.78 29.12 76.08
CA ILE A 11 -15.33 30.16 75.14
C ILE A 11 -15.27 31.49 75.92
N ILE A 12 -14.12 32.17 75.91
CA ILE A 12 -14.01 33.59 76.30
C ILE A 12 -13.42 34.37 75.13
N ILE A 13 -14.16 35.41 74.78
CA ILE A 13 -13.88 36.47 73.81
C ILE A 13 -12.89 37.47 74.43
N ILE A 14 -11.85 37.86 73.67
CA ILE A 14 -11.25 39.20 73.75
C ILE A 14 -11.04 39.70 72.32
N GLN A 15 -11.92 40.61 71.88
CA GLN A 15 -11.59 41.65 70.91
C GLN A 15 -10.76 42.72 71.63
N THR A 16 -9.63 43.17 71.06
CA THR A 16 -9.29 44.60 70.92
C THR A 16 -7.94 44.77 70.21
N LEU A 17 -7.94 45.66 69.22
CA LEU A 17 -6.84 46.52 68.76
C LEU A 17 -5.45 45.89 68.51
N VAL A 18 -5.09 45.76 67.23
CA VAL A 18 -3.69 45.89 66.81
C VAL A 18 -3.58 47.17 65.99
N THR A 19 -3.43 48.29 66.69
CA THR A 19 -2.75 49.48 66.16
C THR A 19 -1.36 49.54 66.77
N SER A 20 -0.36 49.59 65.89
CA SER A 20 0.98 50.12 66.08
C SER A 20 1.80 49.58 67.25
N VAL A 21 2.60 48.55 66.96
CA VAL A 21 4.06 48.71 67.09
C VAL A 21 4.66 48.16 65.79
N VAL A 22 4.94 49.07 64.85
CA VAL A 22 5.96 48.82 63.84
C VAL A 22 7.26 48.80 64.62
N SER A 23 7.78 47.61 64.96
CA SER A 23 9.23 47.48 65.07
C SER A 23 9.73 47.21 63.66
N ALA A 24 10.23 48.28 63.05
CA ALA A 24 11.13 48.16 61.93
C ALA A 24 12.26 47.21 62.34
N GLU A 25 12.46 46.13 61.60
CA GLU A 25 13.74 45.46 61.54
C GLU A 25 13.82 44.60 60.27
N ALA A 26 14.92 44.80 59.57
CA ALA A 26 15.27 44.34 58.22
C ALA A 26 14.62 45.09 57.03
N GLY A 27 14.43 46.40 57.19
CA GLY A 27 14.95 47.34 56.21
C GLY A 27 16.30 47.85 56.72
N ASP A 28 17.17 48.30 55.83
CA ASP A 28 18.46 48.97 56.13
C ASP A 28 19.62 48.07 56.56
N ASN A 29 20.50 47.76 55.60
CA ASN A 29 21.92 47.57 55.90
C ASN A 29 22.80 48.14 54.78
N ILE A 30 22.29 49.17 54.11
CA ILE A 30 23.11 49.98 53.21
C ILE A 30 23.52 51.20 54.03
N PRO A 31 24.82 51.41 54.28
CA PRO A 31 25.31 52.55 55.03
C PRO A 31 24.78 53.88 54.49
N THR A 32 24.25 54.72 55.39
CA THR A 32 23.61 56.00 55.07
C THR A 32 24.48 57.21 55.38
N THR A 33 25.61 57.01 56.05
CA THR A 33 26.67 58.00 56.24
C THR A 33 28.05 57.47 55.82
N THR A 34 28.97 58.37 55.46
CA THR A 34 30.36 57.97 55.15
C THR A 34 31.05 57.28 56.31
N ALA A 35 30.71 57.64 57.55
CA ALA A 35 31.19 56.96 58.75
C ALA A 35 30.70 55.51 58.84
N GLU A 36 29.42 55.26 58.52
CA GLU A 36 28.87 53.90 58.47
C GLU A 36 29.50 53.07 57.34
N VAL A 37 29.78 53.68 56.18
CA VAL A 37 30.47 53.01 55.06
C VAL A 37 31.85 52.53 55.52
N ILE A 38 32.65 53.43 56.10
CA ILE A 38 34.00 53.13 56.58
C ILE A 38 33.95 52.06 57.69
N LYS A 39 32.96 52.15 58.58
CA LYS A 39 32.76 51.17 59.66
C LYS A 39 32.46 49.79 59.07
N HIS A 40 31.50 49.69 58.16
CA HIS A 40 31.10 48.43 57.56
C HIS A 40 32.22 47.80 56.73
N ILE A 41 32.96 48.59 55.95
CA ILE A 41 34.12 48.11 55.19
C ILE A 41 35.21 47.60 56.16
N ASN A 42 35.47 48.26 57.28
CA ASN A 42 36.45 47.77 58.26
C ASN A 42 35.97 46.53 59.02
N GLU A 43 34.67 46.42 59.32
CA GLU A 43 34.07 45.19 59.87
C GLU A 43 34.22 44.03 58.88
N ASP A 44 33.99 44.27 57.59
CA ASP A 44 34.25 43.30 56.53
C ASP A 44 35.74 42.94 56.45
N MET A 45 36.66 43.91 56.56
CA MET A 45 38.09 43.62 56.56
C MET A 45 38.51 42.72 57.73
N GLU A 46 37.94 42.93 58.91
CA GLU A 46 38.16 42.07 60.08
C GLU A 46 37.56 40.67 59.87
N ASN A 47 36.29 40.60 59.44
CA ASN A 47 35.57 39.33 59.31
C ASN A 47 36.09 38.46 58.16
N LEU A 48 36.42 39.08 57.03
CA LEU A 48 36.82 38.38 55.81
C LEU A 48 38.32 38.11 55.78
N TYR A 49 39.14 39.05 56.29
CA TYR A 49 40.59 39.04 56.14
C TYR A 49 41.37 39.00 57.45
N GLY A 50 40.73 39.20 58.61
CA GLY A 50 41.40 39.26 59.91
C GLY A 50 42.11 40.59 60.19
N GLU A 51 41.84 41.62 59.38
CA GLU A 51 42.53 42.92 59.42
C GLU A 51 41.63 44.00 60.00
N ALA A 52 41.65 44.15 61.34
CA ALA A 52 40.85 45.14 62.03
C ALA A 52 41.36 46.58 61.78
N ASN A 53 40.44 47.52 61.52
CA ASN A 53 40.74 48.93 61.23
C ASN A 53 41.74 49.15 60.08
N TYR A 54 41.72 48.27 59.07
CA TYR A 54 42.61 48.32 57.91
C TYR A 54 42.55 49.66 57.14
N TYR A 55 41.38 50.30 57.08
CA TYR A 55 41.19 51.61 56.44
C TYR A 55 40.95 52.72 57.48
N PRO A 56 42.01 53.33 58.05
CA PRO A 56 41.89 54.45 58.98
C PRO A 56 41.43 55.74 58.29
N ILE A 57 40.94 56.73 59.05
CA ILE A 57 40.57 58.05 58.48
C ILE A 57 41.81 58.81 57.96
N GLN A 58 42.99 58.53 58.52
CA GLN A 58 44.27 59.15 58.16
C GLN A 58 45.32 58.07 57.88
N SER A 59 46.02 58.17 56.75
CA SER A 59 47.17 57.33 56.41
C SER A 59 48.45 58.17 56.26
N GLY A 60 49.59 57.49 56.08
CA GLY A 60 50.87 58.13 55.75
C GLY A 60 50.86 58.89 54.40
N PHE A 61 49.82 58.71 53.59
CA PHE A 61 49.66 59.31 52.26
C PHE A 61 48.52 60.35 52.21
N GLY A 62 47.92 60.67 53.36
CA GLY A 62 46.92 61.73 53.53
C GLY A 62 45.63 61.25 54.18
N ALA A 63 44.63 62.12 54.25
CA ALA A 63 43.29 61.78 54.75
C ALA A 63 42.54 60.89 53.74
N LEU A 64 41.69 59.99 54.23
CA LEU A 64 40.74 59.26 53.39
C LEU A 64 39.83 60.26 52.67
N ARG A 65 39.66 60.07 51.36
CA ARG A 65 38.81 60.86 50.47
C ARG A 65 37.34 60.55 50.73
N THR A 66 36.86 60.98 51.89
CA THR A 66 35.45 60.87 52.29
C THR A 66 34.52 61.61 51.34
N ASP A 67 35.02 62.57 50.57
CA ASP A 67 34.31 63.21 49.46
C ASP A 67 34.00 62.23 48.32
N LEU A 68 34.88 61.26 48.02
CA LEU A 68 34.61 60.22 47.03
C LEU A 68 33.62 59.18 47.54
N LEU A 69 33.69 58.84 48.84
CA LEU A 69 32.69 57.98 49.47
C LEU A 69 31.32 58.67 49.50
N GLN A 70 31.27 59.94 49.91
CA GLN A 70 30.05 60.74 49.91
C GLN A 70 29.51 60.89 48.49
N LYS A 71 30.38 61.12 47.50
CA LYS A 71 30.00 61.14 46.08
C LYS A 71 29.33 59.83 45.68
N ASN A 72 29.91 58.67 46.02
CA ASN A 72 29.34 57.36 45.71
C ASN A 72 28.00 57.10 46.43
N MET A 73 27.85 57.62 47.66
CA MET A 73 26.60 57.57 48.41
C MET A 73 25.52 58.48 47.82
N ASP A 74 25.89 59.71 47.43
CA ASP A 74 25.02 60.68 46.79
C ASP A 74 24.56 60.17 45.42
N SER A 75 25.42 59.45 44.71
CA SER A 75 25.07 58.73 43.47
C SER A 75 24.38 57.38 43.73
N LYS A 76 24.13 56.97 44.97
CA LYS A 76 23.52 55.67 45.34
C LYS A 76 24.20 54.46 44.69
N THR A 77 25.50 54.59 44.42
CA THR A 77 26.35 53.53 43.89
C THR A 77 27.07 52.90 45.07
N PHE A 78 26.52 51.80 45.59
CA PHE A 78 26.98 51.13 46.82
C PHE A 78 28.18 50.20 46.56
N ASN A 79 29.16 50.74 45.84
CA ASN A 79 30.41 50.11 45.47
C ASN A 79 31.55 51.13 45.66
N PHE A 80 32.17 51.12 46.84
CA PHE A 80 33.07 52.18 47.30
C PHE A 80 34.53 51.93 46.95
N ASP A 81 35.26 52.97 46.56
CA ASP A 81 36.73 52.94 46.43
C ASP A 81 37.38 53.59 47.66
N MET A 82 38.32 52.89 48.31
CA MET A 82 39.04 53.41 49.47
C MET A 82 40.31 54.16 49.03
N VAL A 83 40.21 55.48 48.92
CA VAL A 83 41.26 56.35 48.34
C VAL A 83 41.73 57.41 49.35
N TYR A 84 43.03 57.67 49.43
CA TYR A 84 43.67 58.61 50.36
C TYR A 84 44.39 59.75 49.65
N GLY A 85 44.54 60.88 50.33
CA GLY A 85 45.38 62.00 49.89
C GLY A 85 44.67 62.95 48.95
N GLN A 86 45.30 63.31 47.83
CA GLN A 86 44.78 64.22 46.80
C GLN A 86 45.05 63.62 45.43
N SER A 87 44.27 64.00 44.42
CA SER A 87 44.46 63.52 43.05
C SER A 87 45.80 64.01 42.47
N HIS A 88 46.51 63.14 41.75
CA HIS A 88 47.89 63.37 41.30
C HIS A 88 48.21 62.72 39.95
N GLY A 89 49.45 62.92 39.49
CA GLY A 89 49.92 62.44 38.19
C GLY A 89 49.61 63.41 37.05
N PRO A 90 49.73 62.97 35.78
CA PRO A 90 49.45 63.83 34.65
C PRO A 90 47.96 64.19 34.58
N VAL A 91 47.68 65.45 34.23
CA VAL A 91 46.32 65.89 33.88
C VAL A 91 46.04 65.43 32.45
N LEU A 92 45.04 64.57 32.31
CA LEU A 92 44.59 64.00 31.04
C LEU A 92 43.52 64.90 30.43
N THR A 93 43.75 65.36 29.19
CA THR A 93 42.77 66.12 28.41
C THR A 93 41.72 65.18 27.83
N TYR A 94 40.88 64.63 28.69
CA TYR A 94 39.82 63.68 28.37
C TYR A 94 38.61 64.01 29.23
N LYS A 95 37.43 64.16 28.60
CA LYS A 95 36.12 64.35 29.24
C LYS A 95 36.16 65.12 30.57
N ASN A 96 36.35 66.45 30.48
CA ASN A 96 36.39 67.43 31.59
C ASN A 96 37.73 67.65 32.30
N ASN A 97 38.87 67.21 31.73
CA ASN A 97 40.21 67.30 32.33
C ASN A 97 40.30 66.62 33.70
N MET A 98 40.98 65.48 33.77
CA MET A 98 41.08 64.69 35.00
C MET A 98 42.52 64.30 35.30
N TYR A 99 42.88 64.18 36.57
CA TYR A 99 44.13 63.53 36.95
C TYR A 99 44.07 62.04 36.63
N ALA A 100 45.19 61.44 36.21
CA ALA A 100 45.27 60.00 35.97
C ALA A 100 44.97 59.17 37.24
N TYR A 101 45.27 59.71 38.42
CA TYR A 101 45.04 59.05 39.71
C TYR A 101 44.18 59.92 40.64
N SER A 102 43.20 59.26 41.29
CA SER A 102 42.27 59.93 42.21
C SER A 102 42.88 60.12 43.60
N GLY A 103 43.93 59.36 43.92
CA GLY A 103 44.73 59.43 45.12
C GLY A 103 45.51 58.14 45.32
N TYR A 104 45.74 57.75 46.57
CA TYR A 104 46.56 56.60 46.95
C TYR A 104 45.73 55.52 47.68
N THR A 105 46.17 54.25 47.63
CA THR A 105 45.71 53.22 48.57
C THR A 105 46.25 53.54 49.97
N VAL A 106 45.80 52.80 50.99
CA VAL A 106 46.33 52.96 52.37
C VAL A 106 47.84 52.71 52.46
N THR A 107 48.38 51.89 51.55
CA THR A 107 49.81 51.53 51.44
C THR A 107 50.62 52.44 50.52
N GLY A 108 49.99 53.42 49.85
CA GLY A 108 50.68 54.43 49.04
C GLY A 108 50.73 54.15 47.54
N ASP A 109 50.05 53.12 47.05
CA ASP A 109 49.94 52.86 45.61
C ASP A 109 48.95 53.82 44.94
N SER A 110 49.26 54.28 43.73
CA SER A 110 48.33 55.16 43.01
C SER A 110 47.07 54.43 42.56
N VAL A 111 45.90 54.96 42.91
CA VAL A 111 44.57 54.46 42.48
C VAL A 111 44.15 55.23 41.23
N SER A 112 43.88 54.51 40.14
CA SER A 112 43.42 55.13 38.89
C SER A 112 42.11 55.88 39.10
N THR A 113 42.01 57.08 38.54
CA THR A 113 40.73 57.79 38.54
C THR A 113 39.70 57.02 37.71
N GLU A 114 38.49 56.86 38.24
CA GLU A 114 37.38 56.25 37.52
C GLU A 114 37.19 56.93 36.15
N GLY A 115 37.07 56.12 35.09
CA GLY A 115 36.90 56.62 33.72
C GLY A 115 38.18 57.18 33.07
N ALA A 116 39.34 57.10 33.73
CA ALA A 116 40.61 57.48 33.13
C ALA A 116 40.87 56.66 31.84
N PRO A 117 41.19 57.32 30.72
CA PRO A 117 41.46 56.63 29.46
C PRO A 117 42.83 55.95 29.50
N TRP A 118 43.07 55.01 28.59
CA TRP A 118 44.35 54.36 28.41
C TRP A 118 45.31 55.28 27.65
N TYR A 119 45.88 56.25 28.37
CA TYR A 119 46.74 57.31 27.82
C TYR A 119 48.14 56.84 27.37
N ALA A 120 48.46 55.56 27.58
CA ALA A 120 49.62 54.89 27.00
C ALA A 120 49.33 54.26 25.61
N GLY A 121 48.09 54.35 25.12
CA GLY A 121 47.62 53.69 23.91
C GLY A 121 47.35 52.19 24.11
N TRP A 122 46.66 51.56 23.15
CA TRP A 122 46.34 50.14 23.16
C TRP A 122 46.82 49.42 21.90
N SER A 123 47.37 48.22 22.08
CA SER A 123 47.94 47.40 20.99
C SER A 123 46.88 46.70 20.12
N GLY A 124 45.59 46.79 20.47
CA GLY A 124 44.52 45.99 19.86
C GLY A 124 44.43 44.57 20.41
N THR A 125 45.27 44.21 21.39
CA THR A 125 45.27 42.92 22.07
C THR A 125 44.29 42.95 23.23
N GLN A 126 43.30 42.05 23.26
CA GLN A 126 42.35 42.00 24.37
C GLN A 126 43.05 41.72 25.71
N ILE A 127 42.49 42.20 26.83
CA ILE A 127 43.13 42.18 28.15
C ILE A 127 43.57 40.76 28.55
N GLN A 128 42.72 39.74 28.31
CA GLN A 128 43.04 38.34 28.61
C GLN A 128 44.20 37.77 27.77
N ASN A 129 44.55 38.43 26.68
CA ASN A 129 45.59 38.04 25.72
C ASN A 129 46.89 38.82 25.89
N PHE A 130 46.98 39.73 26.87
CA PHE A 130 48.23 40.42 27.14
C PHE A 130 49.34 39.45 27.56
N ASN A 131 50.58 39.85 27.28
CA ASN A 131 51.76 39.16 27.78
C ASN A 131 51.98 39.51 29.26
N MET A 132 51.08 39.03 30.10
CA MET A 132 51.05 39.29 31.54
C MET A 132 52.17 38.55 32.26
N ILE A 133 52.83 39.23 33.20
CA ILE A 133 53.84 38.65 34.08
C ILE A 133 53.11 37.93 35.21
N LYS A 134 53.27 36.61 35.28
CA LYS A 134 52.77 35.79 36.38
C LYS A 134 53.57 36.10 37.65
N GLU A 135 52.87 36.22 38.80
CA GLU A 135 53.47 36.53 40.10
C GLU A 135 54.46 37.72 40.04
N PRO A 136 54.00 38.92 39.63
CA PRO A 136 54.87 40.05 39.32
C PRO A 136 55.79 40.46 40.48
N TRP A 137 55.38 40.24 41.73
CA TRP A 137 56.19 40.48 42.93
C TRP A 137 57.43 39.58 43.08
N LEU A 138 57.55 38.50 42.28
CA LEU A 138 58.75 37.64 42.26
C LEU A 138 59.78 38.05 41.19
N LYS A 139 59.45 39.03 40.32
CA LYS A 139 60.30 39.41 39.19
C LYS A 139 61.24 40.55 39.56
N ALA A 140 62.54 40.25 39.67
CA ALA A 140 63.59 41.20 40.04
C ALA A 140 63.67 42.47 39.17
N ALA A 141 63.20 42.42 37.91
CA ALA A 141 63.17 43.57 36.99
C ALA A 141 62.11 44.63 37.35
N LEU A 142 61.19 44.33 38.28
CA LEU A 142 60.17 45.24 38.78
C LEU A 142 60.63 45.82 40.13
N LEU A 143 61.47 46.85 40.09
CA LEU A 143 61.92 47.56 41.29
C LEU A 143 60.74 48.27 41.97
N GLY A 144 60.50 47.99 43.25
CA GLY A 144 59.49 48.67 44.07
C GLY A 144 58.17 47.95 44.29
N ILE A 145 58.02 46.69 43.86
CA ILE A 145 56.86 45.84 44.18
C ILE A 145 57.28 44.78 45.19
N GLN A 146 56.51 44.63 46.26
CA GLN A 146 56.67 43.54 47.24
C GLN A 146 55.38 42.74 47.34
N ARG A 147 55.51 41.44 47.59
CA ARG A 147 54.35 40.57 47.82
C ARG A 147 53.62 41.01 49.09
N ASN A 148 52.30 41.12 49.03
CA ASN A 148 51.44 41.35 50.20
C ASN A 148 50.53 40.14 50.50
N ASP A 149 49.79 40.22 51.61
CA ASP A 149 48.94 39.12 52.09
C ASP A 149 47.68 38.88 51.24
N PHE A 150 47.33 39.83 50.36
CA PHE A 150 46.23 39.69 49.42
C PHE A 150 46.66 39.12 48.06
N ASP A 151 47.96 39.10 47.76
CA ASP A 151 48.52 38.47 46.57
C ASP A 151 48.39 36.94 46.65
N ARG A 152 47.61 36.38 45.72
CA ARG A 152 47.18 34.97 45.77
C ARG A 152 46.42 34.62 47.05
N TYR A 153 45.66 35.59 47.58
CA TYR A 153 44.78 35.37 48.73
C TYR A 153 43.95 34.09 48.55
N THR A 154 43.91 33.27 49.60
CA THR A 154 43.15 32.03 49.60
C THR A 154 42.53 31.82 50.97
N ASN A 155 41.21 31.90 51.06
CA ASN A 155 40.44 31.52 52.25
C ASN A 155 39.20 30.74 51.82
N THR A 156 39.26 29.42 51.96
CA THR A 156 38.16 28.52 51.58
C THR A 156 36.97 28.58 52.52
N ASN A 157 37.07 29.32 53.63
CA ASN A 157 35.96 29.55 54.56
C ASN A 157 35.23 30.88 54.28
N ASN A 158 35.74 31.71 53.36
CA ASN A 158 35.08 32.95 52.95
C ASN A 158 33.94 32.62 51.96
N GLU A 159 32.68 32.85 52.39
CA GLU A 159 31.48 32.45 51.64
C GLU A 159 31.40 33.08 50.24
N TYR A 160 31.95 34.28 50.08
CA TYR A 160 31.94 35.00 48.80
C TYR A 160 33.01 34.53 47.80
N LEU A 161 34.00 33.75 48.27
CA LEU A 161 35.14 33.27 47.47
C LEU A 161 35.11 31.76 47.17
N LEU A 162 34.07 31.05 47.64
CA LEU A 162 33.95 29.60 47.47
C LEU A 162 34.03 29.16 46.00
N LYS A 163 33.40 29.92 45.08
CA LYS A 163 33.39 29.65 43.64
C LYS A 163 34.79 29.65 43.02
N SER A 164 35.73 30.34 43.65
CA SER A 164 37.10 30.57 43.18
C SER A 164 38.14 29.89 44.07
N LYS A 165 37.76 28.79 44.75
CA LYS A 165 38.63 28.01 45.66
C LYS A 165 39.23 28.88 46.78
N GLY A 166 38.47 29.86 47.27
CA GLY A 166 38.90 30.80 48.29
C GLY A 166 39.68 32.01 47.77
N THR A 167 39.85 32.16 46.45
CA THR A 167 40.60 33.28 45.83
C THR A 167 39.69 34.37 45.30
N PHE A 168 40.24 35.52 44.89
CA PHE A 168 39.46 36.61 44.26
C PHE A 168 39.12 36.39 42.78
N GLU A 169 39.38 35.21 42.20
CA GLU A 169 39.22 34.96 40.77
C GLU A 169 37.85 35.39 40.21
N GLN A 170 36.77 35.01 40.90
CA GLN A 170 35.43 35.36 40.43
C GLN A 170 35.14 36.85 40.53
N SER A 171 35.61 37.52 41.58
CA SER A 171 35.47 38.98 41.73
C SER A 171 36.29 39.73 40.69
N ILE A 172 37.47 39.23 40.32
CA ILE A 172 38.28 39.78 39.22
C ILE A 172 37.53 39.61 37.89
N ILE A 173 37.02 38.43 37.57
CA ILE A 173 36.24 38.20 36.35
C ILE A 173 34.99 39.08 36.30
N THR A 174 34.28 39.20 37.43
CA THR A 174 33.08 40.05 37.54
C THR A 174 33.45 41.52 37.33
N GLY A 175 34.55 41.98 37.92
CA GLY A 175 35.05 43.34 37.76
C GLY A 175 35.50 43.63 36.33
N LEU A 176 36.20 42.69 35.69
CA LEU A 176 36.62 42.76 34.29
C LEU A 176 35.41 42.77 33.35
N ASN A 177 34.39 41.95 33.64
CA ASN A 177 33.16 41.93 32.88
C ASN A 177 32.45 43.29 32.94
N GLU A 178 32.30 43.85 34.15
CA GLU A 178 31.65 45.14 34.38
C GLU A 178 32.42 46.29 33.71
N ASN A 179 33.75 46.30 33.86
CA ASN A 179 34.57 47.42 33.43
C ASN A 179 34.97 47.34 31.95
N TYR A 180 35.06 46.15 31.36
CA TYR A 180 35.70 45.97 30.05
C TYR A 180 34.96 45.07 29.06
N ALA A 181 34.13 44.10 29.49
CA ALA A 181 33.53 43.15 28.55
C ALA A 181 32.55 43.82 27.59
N GLY A 182 32.70 43.51 26.30
CA GLY A 182 31.85 44.08 25.23
C GLY A 182 32.07 45.58 24.99
N LYS A 183 32.92 46.25 25.77
CA LYS A 183 33.27 47.65 25.54
C LYS A 183 34.34 47.74 24.45
N LEU A 184 34.10 48.64 23.50
CA LEU A 184 35.03 48.92 22.42
C LEU A 184 36.13 49.87 22.91
N TYR A 185 37.31 49.80 22.29
CA TYR A 185 38.44 50.65 22.67
C TYR A 185 38.15 52.15 22.58
N GLU A 186 37.20 52.57 21.74
CA GLU A 186 36.72 53.95 21.70
C GLU A 186 36.40 54.53 23.09
N LYS A 187 35.89 53.71 24.03
CA LYS A 187 35.56 54.15 25.39
C LYS A 187 36.79 54.44 26.27
N PHE A 188 37.95 53.90 25.91
CA PHE A 188 39.21 54.02 26.67
C PHE A 188 40.26 54.83 25.92
N MET A 189 39.94 55.33 24.72
CA MET A 189 40.90 55.99 23.84
C MET A 189 41.21 57.42 24.31
N TYR A 190 42.51 57.73 24.42
CA TYR A 190 42.99 59.07 24.75
C TYR A 190 43.54 59.78 23.51
N ASN A 191 43.20 61.05 23.27
CA ASN A 191 43.74 61.87 22.18
C ASN A 191 43.83 61.18 20.81
N ASN A 192 42.81 60.38 20.48
CA ASN A 192 42.73 59.61 19.23
C ASN A 192 43.91 58.62 19.00
N GLN A 193 44.65 58.27 20.07
CA GLN A 193 45.75 57.31 20.01
C GLN A 193 45.24 55.92 19.62
N ASN A 194 45.86 55.32 18.61
CA ASN A 194 45.52 53.99 18.10
C ASN A 194 44.06 53.86 17.61
N SER A 195 43.51 54.93 17.00
CA SER A 195 42.11 54.99 16.52
C SER A 195 41.69 53.87 15.57
N ASN A 196 42.64 53.22 14.88
CA ASN A 196 42.37 52.06 14.03
C ASN A 196 41.81 50.85 14.80
N PHE A 197 41.89 50.85 16.13
CA PHE A 197 41.32 49.81 16.98
C PHE A 197 40.02 50.23 17.69
N LYS A 198 39.49 51.42 17.41
CA LYS A 198 38.35 52.00 18.14
C LYS A 198 37.15 51.04 18.26
N ASP A 199 36.88 50.26 17.21
CA ASP A 199 35.72 49.36 17.11
C ASP A 199 36.02 47.93 17.62
N LYS A 200 37.22 47.70 18.18
CA LYS A 200 37.60 46.38 18.70
C LYS A 200 37.22 46.25 20.18
N PRO A 201 36.63 45.11 20.60
CA PRO A 201 36.33 44.85 22.00
C PRO A 201 37.63 44.66 22.80
N VAL A 202 37.73 45.32 23.96
CA VAL A 202 38.96 45.29 24.77
C VAL A 202 39.08 44.05 25.66
N TYR A 203 37.96 43.37 25.95
CA TYR A 203 37.92 42.17 26.77
C TYR A 203 36.73 41.29 26.36
N THR A 204 36.93 39.98 26.39
CA THR A 204 35.85 38.99 26.15
C THR A 204 35.26 38.58 27.49
N ARG A 205 33.93 38.57 27.59
CA ARG A 205 33.21 38.21 28.80
C ARG A 205 33.65 36.82 29.31
N ASP A 206 33.87 36.72 30.62
CA ASP A 206 34.31 35.52 31.34
C ASP A 206 35.64 34.92 30.86
N ALA A 207 36.43 35.68 30.09
CA ALA A 207 37.67 35.15 29.54
C ALA A 207 38.75 35.03 30.61
N THR A 208 39.46 33.91 30.59
CA THR A 208 40.64 33.63 31.41
C THR A 208 41.93 34.04 30.70
N PRO A 209 43.05 34.25 31.41
CA PRO A 209 44.35 34.49 30.80
C PRO A 209 44.71 33.44 29.75
N SER A 210 44.97 33.86 28.51
CA SER A 210 45.15 32.91 27.39
C SER A 210 46.47 32.15 27.42
N LYS A 211 47.43 32.58 28.25
CA LYS A 211 48.68 31.88 28.52
C LYS A 211 48.59 30.87 29.68
N GLY A 212 47.37 30.56 30.14
CA GLY A 212 47.09 29.64 31.25
C GLY A 212 47.09 30.33 32.62
N GLY A 213 46.74 29.59 33.67
CA GLY A 213 46.59 30.13 35.03
C GLY A 213 45.25 30.83 35.29
N GLN A 214 45.08 31.33 36.51
CA GLN A 214 43.92 32.11 36.96
C GLN A 214 44.27 33.61 36.92
N TRP A 215 43.30 34.51 36.77
CA TRP A 215 43.54 35.96 36.89
C TRP A 215 44.29 36.35 38.17
N ILE A 216 43.95 35.74 39.30
CA ILE A 216 44.62 35.98 40.59
C ILE A 216 46.13 35.64 40.57
N ASP A 217 46.60 34.80 39.63
CA ASP A 217 48.03 34.50 39.47
C ASP A 217 48.82 35.69 38.86
N TYR A 218 48.13 36.61 38.19
CA TYR A 218 48.73 37.72 37.43
C TYR A 218 48.48 39.09 38.05
N VAL A 219 47.48 39.19 38.92
CA VAL A 219 47.04 40.43 39.56
C VAL A 219 47.79 40.62 40.87
N HIS A 220 48.59 41.68 40.96
CA HIS A 220 49.06 42.20 42.24
C HIS A 220 47.91 42.96 42.91
N VAL A 221 47.44 42.48 44.06
CA VAL A 221 46.26 43.03 44.74
C VAL A 221 46.70 44.20 45.61
N LEU A 222 46.37 45.43 45.21
CA LEU A 222 46.74 46.65 45.95
C LEU A 222 45.79 46.92 47.12
N GLN A 223 44.52 46.53 46.95
CA GLN A 223 43.49 46.53 47.99
C GLN A 223 42.48 45.40 47.68
N PRO A 224 42.06 44.60 48.68
CA PRO A 224 41.08 43.54 48.49
C PRO A 224 39.65 44.11 48.35
N PRO A 225 38.73 43.39 47.68
CA PRO A 225 37.31 43.76 47.68
C PRO A 225 36.67 43.50 49.05
N THR A 226 35.57 44.16 49.38
CA THR A 226 34.69 43.77 50.50
C THR A 226 33.28 43.52 50.00
N TYR A 227 32.29 43.37 50.89
CA TYR A 227 30.90 43.27 50.46
C TYR A 227 30.46 44.53 49.70
N LEU A 228 30.91 45.71 50.16
CA LEU A 228 30.54 47.02 49.62
C LEU A 228 31.67 47.77 48.91
N SER A 229 32.93 47.39 49.05
CA SER A 229 34.05 48.11 48.43
C SER A 229 34.68 47.35 47.27
N TRP A 230 35.03 48.09 46.21
CA TRP A 230 35.88 47.56 45.15
C TRP A 230 37.27 47.23 45.71
N GLY A 231 37.81 46.11 45.24
CA GLY A 231 39.24 45.88 45.29
C GLY A 231 39.90 46.45 44.04
N SER A 232 41.19 46.74 44.15
CA SER A 232 42.02 47.23 43.04
C SER A 232 43.26 46.37 42.96
N GLY A 233 43.47 45.82 41.78
CA GLY A 233 44.66 45.08 41.42
C GLY A 233 45.40 45.72 40.27
N ARG A 234 46.57 45.17 39.94
CA ARG A 234 47.39 45.61 38.81
C ARG A 234 48.03 44.40 38.13
N ILE A 235 47.92 44.33 36.81
CA ILE A 235 48.71 43.40 36.00
C ILE A 235 49.90 44.14 35.40
N TYR A 236 50.99 43.42 35.19
CA TYR A 236 52.19 43.93 34.53
C TYR A 236 52.37 43.25 33.19
N ILE A 237 52.54 44.04 32.12
CA ILE A 237 52.50 43.59 30.74
C ILE A 237 53.88 43.81 30.13
N GLN A 238 54.51 42.73 29.67
CA GLN A 238 55.84 42.78 29.06
C GLN A 238 55.74 42.98 27.54
N GLY A 239 56.26 44.12 27.06
CA GLY A 239 56.39 44.46 25.65
C GLY A 239 57.46 43.63 24.92
N SER A 240 57.41 43.65 23.59
CA SER A 240 58.35 42.92 22.71
C SER A 240 59.78 43.47 22.75
N ASP A 241 59.96 44.71 23.20
CA ASP A 241 61.22 45.45 23.37
C ASP A 241 61.82 45.29 24.77
N GLY A 242 61.17 44.52 25.66
CA GLY A 242 61.58 44.33 27.05
C GLY A 242 61.03 45.39 28.02
N ASN A 243 60.35 46.43 27.54
CA ASN A 243 59.69 47.42 28.40
C ASN A 243 58.49 46.79 29.12
N ILE A 244 58.25 47.19 30.37
CA ILE A 244 57.11 46.73 31.16
C ILE A 244 56.17 47.89 31.41
N THR A 245 54.90 47.72 31.04
CA THR A 245 53.79 48.62 31.40
C THR A 245 52.83 47.90 32.34
N TYR A 246 51.76 48.56 32.77
CA TYR A 246 50.76 47.96 33.63
C TYR A 246 49.33 48.40 33.27
N LEU A 247 48.35 47.63 33.75
CA LEU A 247 46.94 47.98 33.68
C LEU A 247 46.29 47.71 35.04
N GLY A 248 45.45 48.66 35.48
CA GLY A 248 44.62 48.49 36.67
C GLY A 248 43.51 47.47 36.42
N ILE A 249 43.39 46.49 37.32
CA ILE A 249 42.39 45.43 37.26
C ILE A 249 41.38 45.65 38.40
N PRO A 250 40.11 45.91 38.08
CA PRO A 250 39.07 46.05 39.08
C PRO A 250 38.69 44.68 39.65
N ILE A 251 38.46 44.63 40.96
CA ILE A 251 38.03 43.44 41.68
C ILE A 251 36.66 43.73 42.29
N ALA A 252 35.60 43.11 41.77
CA ALA A 252 34.23 43.48 42.10
C ALA A 252 33.87 43.24 43.58
N PRO A 253 33.08 44.15 44.20
CA PRO A 253 32.47 43.90 45.51
C PRO A 253 31.47 42.75 45.41
N PHE A 254 31.25 42.06 46.54
CA PHE A 254 30.43 40.85 46.54
C PHE A 254 28.93 41.10 46.29
N ILE A 255 28.44 42.32 46.52
CA ILE A 255 27.05 42.71 46.27
C ILE A 255 26.60 42.56 44.79
N LEU A 256 27.53 42.47 43.82
CA LEU A 256 27.21 42.39 42.39
C LEU A 256 26.91 40.97 41.86
N GLN A 257 26.54 40.01 42.73
CA GLN A 257 26.23 38.61 42.39
C GLN A 257 24.79 38.23 42.88
N ALA A 258 23.73 38.26 42.02
CA ALA A 258 22.29 38.21 42.43
C ALA A 258 21.61 36.80 42.46
N ASN A 259 20.65 36.59 43.39
CA ASN A 259 19.99 35.30 43.70
C ASN A 259 18.47 35.22 43.30
N ASP A 260 18.05 34.21 42.53
CA ASP A 260 16.69 34.01 41.98
C ASP A 260 16.33 32.51 41.79
N LEU A 261 15.03 32.16 41.79
CA LEU A 261 14.52 30.84 41.35
C LEU A 261 13.51 31.00 40.21
N SER A 262 13.39 30.01 39.33
CA SER A 262 12.43 30.07 38.22
C SER A 262 12.11 28.69 37.62
N PRO A 263 10.83 28.29 37.49
CA PRO A 263 10.40 27.14 36.69
C PRO A 263 10.18 27.48 35.21
N HIS A 264 10.45 26.53 34.29
CA HIS A 264 10.10 26.61 32.86
C HIS A 264 9.57 25.29 32.30
N PHE A 265 8.74 25.33 31.25
CA PHE A 265 8.30 24.11 30.56
C PHE A 265 9.48 23.50 29.78
N GLU A 266 9.89 22.31 30.20
CA GLU A 266 10.79 21.44 29.43
C GLU A 266 10.04 20.85 28.23
N THR A 267 8.83 20.35 28.50
CA THR A 267 7.93 19.80 27.48
C THR A 267 6.49 20.01 27.89
N MET A 268 5.67 20.49 26.96
CA MET A 268 4.22 20.57 27.13
C MET A 268 3.57 20.45 25.74
N PRO A 269 2.84 19.36 25.46
CA PRO A 269 2.06 19.24 24.23
C PRO A 269 0.98 20.32 24.15
N THR A 270 0.78 20.88 22.97
CA THR A 270 -0.28 21.86 22.68
C THR A 270 -1.67 21.21 22.58
N GLY A 271 -1.71 19.91 22.26
CA GLY A 271 -2.93 19.14 22.25
C GLY A 271 -2.67 17.64 22.32
N ALA A 272 -3.73 16.89 22.60
CA ALA A 272 -3.71 15.43 22.66
C ALA A 272 -5.10 14.86 22.35
N VAL A 273 -5.14 13.61 21.91
CA VAL A 273 -6.39 12.88 21.65
C VAL A 273 -6.86 12.23 22.95
N ALA A 274 -8.17 12.23 23.22
CA ALA A 274 -8.72 11.58 24.40
C ALA A 274 -8.26 10.10 24.50
N GLY A 275 -7.89 9.66 25.70
CA GLY A 275 -7.33 8.33 25.96
C GLY A 275 -5.81 8.21 25.74
N GLN A 276 -5.16 9.19 25.10
CA GLN A 276 -3.71 9.19 24.91
C GLN A 276 -2.97 9.52 26.22
N GLU A 277 -1.81 8.90 26.46
CA GLU A 277 -0.92 9.30 27.55
C GLU A 277 -0.21 10.62 27.20
N VAL A 278 -0.29 11.59 28.10
CA VAL A 278 0.28 12.93 27.98
C VAL A 278 1.29 13.13 29.08
N THR A 279 2.47 13.66 28.76
CA THR A 279 3.50 14.02 29.74
C THR A 279 3.86 15.49 29.63
N VAL A 280 3.89 16.17 30.77
CA VAL A 280 4.35 17.54 30.93
C VAL A 280 5.57 17.56 31.82
N GLY A 281 6.62 18.26 31.42
CA GLY A 281 7.87 18.40 32.14
C GLY A 281 8.16 19.85 32.49
N ILE A 282 8.57 20.10 33.73
CA ILE A 282 8.97 21.41 34.22
C ILE A 282 10.39 21.33 34.73
N ARG A 283 11.27 22.18 34.17
CA ARG A 283 12.65 22.35 34.60
C ARG A 283 12.73 23.50 35.59
N LEU A 284 13.40 23.26 36.71
CA LEU A 284 13.61 24.26 37.77
C LEU A 284 15.03 24.80 37.70
N ARG A 285 15.17 26.11 37.84
CA ARG A 285 16.44 26.83 37.85
C ARG A 285 16.63 27.61 39.15
N SER A 286 17.87 27.64 39.62
CA SER A 286 18.35 28.46 40.74
C SER A 286 19.58 29.26 40.31
N SER A 287 19.64 30.55 40.64
CA SER A 287 20.85 31.37 40.57
C SER A 287 21.46 31.65 41.94
N PHE A 288 21.01 30.95 42.98
CA PHE A 288 21.64 31.07 44.30
C PHE A 288 23.05 30.50 44.28
N ALA A 289 23.98 31.19 44.95
CA ALA A 289 25.36 30.74 45.12
C ALA A 289 25.50 29.47 46.00
N ILE A 290 24.46 29.16 46.78
CA ILE A 290 24.37 27.96 47.61
C ILE A 290 23.06 27.22 47.33
N GLU A 291 23.04 25.94 47.68
CA GLU A 291 21.84 25.11 47.60
C GLU A 291 20.67 25.72 48.40
N LYS A 292 19.46 25.66 47.85
CA LYS A 292 18.23 26.14 48.49
C LYS A 292 17.12 25.12 48.42
N THR A 293 16.44 24.93 49.54
CA THR A 293 15.19 24.17 49.63
C THR A 293 14.01 25.14 49.59
N THR A 294 13.02 24.82 48.77
CA THR A 294 11.77 25.59 48.66
C THR A 294 10.58 24.68 48.34
N ASP A 295 9.37 25.21 48.40
CA ASP A 295 8.15 24.46 48.12
C ASP A 295 7.75 24.49 46.64
N TYR A 296 7.06 23.46 46.16
CA TYR A 296 6.46 23.41 44.83
C TYR A 296 5.04 22.82 44.88
N ALA A 297 4.22 23.14 43.88
CA ALA A 297 2.92 22.48 43.68
C ALA A 297 2.42 22.53 42.23
N TRP A 298 1.79 21.44 41.84
CA TRP A 298 1.02 21.29 40.60
C TRP A 298 -0.47 21.51 40.84
N LYS A 299 -1.17 21.98 39.81
CA LYS A 299 -2.61 21.93 39.69
C LYS A 299 -2.95 21.59 38.24
N ILE A 300 -3.51 20.40 38.03
CA ILE A 300 -3.86 19.89 36.71
C ILE A 300 -5.35 19.54 36.72
N THR A 301 -6.12 20.25 35.90
CA THR A 301 -7.58 20.15 35.92
C THR A 301 -8.16 20.01 34.53
N SER A 302 -9.27 19.28 34.43
CA SER A 302 -10.13 19.18 33.25
C SER A 302 -11.50 19.74 33.61
N ASN A 303 -11.99 20.73 32.87
CA ASN A 303 -13.24 21.44 33.18
C ASN A 303 -13.35 21.87 34.67
N GLY A 304 -12.24 22.38 35.22
CA GLY A 304 -12.14 22.85 36.61
C GLY A 304 -12.05 21.75 37.68
N LYS A 305 -12.05 20.47 37.31
CA LYS A 305 -11.90 19.33 38.25
C LYS A 305 -10.51 18.70 38.14
N GLU A 306 -9.91 18.35 39.27
CA GLU A 306 -8.64 17.62 39.29
C GLU A 306 -8.77 16.24 38.65
N ILE A 307 -7.71 15.81 37.96
CA ILE A 307 -7.65 14.50 37.29
C ILE A 307 -6.59 13.60 37.94
N PRO A 308 -6.66 12.27 37.74
CA PRO A 308 -5.58 11.38 38.14
C PRO A 308 -4.29 11.69 37.39
N VAL A 309 -3.20 11.93 38.11
CA VAL A 309 -1.87 12.23 37.56
C VAL A 309 -0.81 11.40 38.26
N ARG A 310 0.12 10.86 37.47
CA ARG A 310 1.35 10.24 37.97
C ARG A 310 2.50 11.26 37.93
N TYR A 311 2.99 11.64 39.10
CA TYR A 311 4.16 12.53 39.25
C TYR A 311 5.45 11.72 39.33
N HIS A 312 6.50 12.15 38.62
CA HIS A 312 7.81 11.49 38.62
C HIS A 312 8.93 12.46 38.22
N GLY A 313 10.18 11.97 38.17
CA GLY A 313 11.37 12.77 37.97
C GLY A 313 12.07 13.06 39.30
N HIS A 314 12.43 14.33 39.52
CA HIS A 314 13.15 14.74 40.74
C HIS A 314 12.23 14.93 41.97
N ALA A 315 10.92 14.82 41.78
CA ALA A 315 9.94 14.62 42.84
C ALA A 315 8.71 13.87 42.29
N SER A 316 7.94 13.24 43.18
CA SER A 316 6.88 12.29 42.81
C SER A 316 5.52 12.59 43.45
N THR A 317 5.32 13.81 43.97
CA THR A 317 4.08 14.22 44.63
C THR A 317 3.46 15.45 43.95
N LEU A 318 2.15 15.66 44.18
CA LEU A 318 1.40 16.83 43.70
C LEU A 318 2.01 18.15 44.21
N ALA A 319 2.47 18.15 45.46
CA ALA A 319 3.14 19.26 46.10
C ALA A 319 4.17 18.72 47.11
N GLY A 320 5.15 19.53 47.46
CA GLY A 320 6.17 19.16 48.44
C GLY A 320 7.30 20.17 48.50
N GLU A 321 8.40 19.78 49.14
CA GLU A 321 9.65 20.53 49.13
C GLU A 321 10.60 19.96 48.07
N ILE A 322 11.44 20.83 47.51
CA ILE A 322 12.49 20.46 46.56
C ILE A 322 13.75 21.28 46.85
N THR A 323 14.89 20.59 46.76
CA THR A 323 16.21 21.17 46.93
C THR A 323 16.86 21.41 45.58
N LEU A 324 17.17 22.67 45.29
CA LEU A 324 17.80 23.13 44.05
C LEU A 324 19.26 23.44 44.33
N ALA A 325 20.15 22.83 43.54
CA ALA A 325 21.57 23.06 43.67
C ALA A 325 21.94 24.51 43.28
N ALA A 326 23.10 24.95 43.73
CA ALA A 326 23.59 26.30 43.48
C ALA A 326 23.83 26.54 41.98
N ASN A 327 23.27 27.62 41.43
CA ASN A 327 23.51 28.06 40.05
C ASN A 327 23.20 27.01 38.96
N THR A 328 22.20 26.14 39.15
CA THR A 328 21.85 25.07 38.20
C THR A 328 20.44 25.17 37.64
N ALA A 329 20.22 24.46 36.53
CA ALA A 329 18.91 24.11 36.00
C ALA A 329 18.79 22.57 35.84
N ASP A 330 19.08 21.84 36.93
CA ASP A 330 19.31 20.40 36.92
C ASP A 330 18.08 19.57 37.31
N LYS A 331 17.09 20.15 37.99
CA LYS A 331 15.88 19.43 38.41
C LYS A 331 14.78 19.54 37.37
N ILE A 332 14.24 18.39 36.99
CA ILE A 332 13.06 18.27 36.12
C ILE A 332 12.00 17.45 36.84
N LEU A 333 10.78 17.98 36.87
CA LEU A 333 9.58 17.38 37.42
C LEU A 333 8.63 17.02 36.28
N TYR A 334 8.03 15.84 36.32
CA TYR A 334 7.09 15.38 35.31
C TYR A 334 5.72 15.07 35.90
N ALA A 335 4.69 15.36 35.12
CA ALA A 335 3.31 14.96 35.34
C ALA A 335 2.81 14.18 34.12
N THR A 336 2.43 12.92 34.32
CA THR A 336 1.88 12.05 33.27
C THR A 336 0.42 11.70 33.59
N PHE A 337 -0.47 11.85 32.61
CA PHE A 337 -1.90 11.53 32.75
C PHE A 337 -2.50 11.06 31.44
N THR A 338 -3.67 10.43 31.51
CA THR A 338 -4.47 10.08 30.33
C THR A 338 -5.33 11.28 29.93
N MET A 339 -5.24 11.70 28.67
CA MET A 339 -6.01 12.85 28.16
C MET A 339 -7.53 12.59 28.29
N PRO A 340 -8.29 13.44 28.98
CA PRO A 340 -9.73 13.31 29.09
C PRO A 340 -10.46 13.86 27.85
N GLU A 341 -11.79 13.82 27.88
CA GLU A 341 -12.69 14.28 26.82
C GLU A 341 -12.82 15.81 26.73
N GLU A 342 -12.00 16.58 27.46
CA GLU A 342 -12.05 18.04 27.55
C GLU A 342 -10.63 18.62 27.62
N ASP A 343 -10.50 19.93 27.38
CA ASP A 343 -9.23 20.65 27.52
C ASP A 343 -8.65 20.52 28.94
N ILE A 344 -7.31 20.47 29.03
CA ILE A 344 -6.58 20.45 30.29
C ILE A 344 -5.99 21.81 30.58
N TYR A 345 -6.18 22.28 31.81
CA TYR A 345 -5.46 23.42 32.38
C TYR A 345 -4.38 22.91 33.33
N ILE A 346 -3.18 23.45 33.17
CA ILE A 346 -2.00 23.15 33.98
C ILE A 346 -1.54 24.44 34.64
N GLN A 347 -1.21 24.36 35.92
CA GLN A 347 -0.57 25.41 36.68
C GLN A 347 0.51 24.78 37.57
N PHE A 348 1.66 25.41 37.66
CA PHE A 348 2.77 25.01 38.52
C PHE A 348 3.31 26.23 39.26
N ASN A 349 3.61 26.04 40.53
CA ASN A 349 4.14 27.10 41.40
C ASN A 349 5.42 26.61 42.08
N LEU A 350 6.42 27.50 42.16
CA LEU A 350 7.65 27.34 42.94
C LEU A 350 7.71 28.42 44.02
N ASN A 351 8.33 28.14 45.17
CA ASN A 351 8.58 29.12 46.23
C ASN A 351 7.35 29.99 46.63
N ARG A 352 6.19 29.36 46.84
CA ARG A 352 4.96 30.07 47.24
C ARG A 352 5.10 30.70 48.62
N GLN A 353 5.92 30.10 49.48
CA GLN A 353 6.21 30.61 50.82
C GLN A 353 7.19 31.80 50.82
N LYS A 354 7.77 32.17 49.67
CA LYS A 354 8.76 33.24 49.53
C LYS A 354 10.01 33.02 50.40
N SER A 355 10.39 31.75 50.57
CA SER A 355 11.59 31.27 51.24
C SER A 355 12.28 30.23 50.34
N PRO A 356 13.45 30.53 49.76
CA PRO A 356 14.33 31.67 50.03
C PRO A 356 13.82 33.02 49.47
N LYS A 357 14.44 34.12 49.90
CA LYS A 357 14.19 35.46 49.34
C LYS A 357 14.85 35.60 47.97
N GLU A 358 14.11 36.09 46.98
CA GLU A 358 14.52 36.20 45.57
C GLU A 358 14.39 37.62 45.05
N VAL A 359 15.06 37.90 43.94
CA VAL A 359 14.94 39.19 43.23
C VAL A 359 13.66 39.29 42.41
N MET A 360 13.10 38.16 41.95
CA MET A 360 11.87 38.12 41.17
C MET A 360 10.96 36.98 41.66
N TYR A 361 9.72 37.30 42.05
CA TYR A 361 8.72 36.27 42.41
C TYR A 361 7.71 36.01 41.29
N GLY A 362 7.59 36.92 40.33
CA GLY A 362 6.59 36.83 39.26
C GLY A 362 6.87 35.75 38.22
N ASN A 363 8.11 35.24 38.17
CA ASN A 363 8.54 34.12 37.34
C ASN A 363 8.34 32.76 38.03
N ASN A 364 7.86 32.71 39.26
CA ASN A 364 7.71 31.46 40.02
C ASN A 364 6.46 30.64 39.66
N GLU A 365 5.60 31.17 38.79
CA GLU A 365 4.37 30.54 38.35
C GLU A 365 4.40 30.23 36.85
N LEU A 366 4.00 29.02 36.48
CA LEU A 366 3.73 28.62 35.11
C LEU A 366 2.29 28.18 34.96
N TYR A 367 1.69 28.43 33.80
CA TYR A 367 0.42 27.86 33.44
C TYR A 367 0.32 27.58 31.94
N GLY A 368 -0.59 26.71 31.53
CA GLY A 368 -0.79 26.35 30.14
C GLY A 368 -2.05 25.53 29.91
N TRP A 369 -2.40 25.38 28.63
CA TRP A 369 -3.53 24.54 28.21
C TRP A 369 -3.08 23.49 27.20
N ILE A 370 -3.59 22.27 27.39
CA ILE A 370 -3.49 21.19 26.40
C ILE A 370 -4.87 21.01 25.80
N LYS A 371 -4.98 21.27 24.49
CA LYS A 371 -6.25 21.20 23.76
C LYS A 371 -6.64 19.76 23.45
N LYS A 372 -7.92 19.44 23.63
CA LYS A 372 -8.48 18.18 23.10
C LYS A 372 -8.48 18.23 21.57
N VAL A 373 -7.88 17.22 20.94
CA VAL A 373 -7.95 17.02 19.50
C VAL A 373 -9.03 15.99 19.19
N ASN A 374 -10.12 16.44 18.55
CA ASN A 374 -11.20 15.57 18.12
C ASN A 374 -10.79 14.80 16.86
N ALA A 375 -11.10 13.50 16.81
CA ALA A 375 -10.92 12.72 15.60
C ALA A 375 -11.80 13.25 14.46
N MET A 376 -11.31 13.14 13.23
CA MET A 376 -12.08 13.42 12.03
C MET A 376 -13.24 12.42 11.91
N PRO A 377 -14.41 12.83 11.41
CA PRO A 377 -15.49 11.90 11.09
C PRO A 377 -15.00 10.80 10.14
N THR A 378 -15.43 9.55 10.39
CA THR A 378 -15.09 8.44 9.50
C THR A 378 -15.65 8.69 8.11
N THR A 379 -14.78 8.74 7.10
CA THR A 379 -15.25 8.88 5.72
C THR A 379 -15.76 7.55 5.20
N LYS A 380 -16.80 7.60 4.36
CA LYS A 380 -17.43 6.43 3.76
C LYS A 380 -17.44 6.56 2.25
N GLY A 381 -17.40 5.45 1.55
CA GLY A 381 -17.50 5.42 0.09
C GLY A 381 -17.47 4.00 -0.45
N SER A 382 -17.45 3.85 -1.77
CA SER A 382 -17.45 2.52 -2.39
C SER A 382 -16.66 2.45 -3.69
N PHE A 383 -16.12 1.27 -3.96
CA PHE A 383 -15.51 0.91 -5.23
C PHE A 383 -16.16 -0.36 -5.80
N ASP A 384 -16.32 -0.39 -7.12
CA ASP A 384 -16.97 -1.50 -7.81
C ASP A 384 -15.96 -2.22 -8.69
N LEU A 385 -15.93 -3.54 -8.59
CA LEU A 385 -15.34 -4.42 -9.59
C LEU A 385 -16.49 -4.98 -10.41
N ASP A 386 -16.65 -4.46 -11.62
CA ASP A 386 -17.71 -4.86 -12.54
C ASP A 386 -17.51 -6.30 -13.04
N TYR A 387 -18.54 -6.93 -13.62
CA TYR A 387 -18.59 -8.36 -13.97
C TYR A 387 -17.40 -8.86 -14.81
N ASN A 388 -16.85 -8.01 -15.67
CA ASN A 388 -15.73 -8.31 -16.56
C ASN A 388 -14.37 -7.77 -16.06
N VAL A 389 -14.26 -7.33 -14.80
CA VAL A 389 -13.05 -6.73 -14.23
C VAL A 389 -12.34 -7.72 -13.29
N LEU A 390 -11.10 -8.10 -13.61
CA LEU A 390 -10.23 -8.96 -12.79
C LEU A 390 -9.56 -8.21 -11.63
N SER A 391 -9.16 -6.96 -11.88
CA SER A 391 -8.64 -6.09 -10.83
C SER A 391 -8.93 -4.63 -11.14
N ARG A 392 -8.90 -3.79 -10.11
CA ARG A 392 -9.10 -2.36 -10.23
C ARG A 392 -8.05 -1.60 -9.44
N LYS A 393 -7.31 -0.70 -10.09
CA LYS A 393 -6.48 0.29 -9.38
C LYS A 393 -7.39 1.42 -8.91
N VAL A 394 -7.26 1.79 -7.64
CA VAL A 394 -8.02 2.88 -7.03
C VAL A 394 -7.09 3.97 -6.54
N LYS A 395 -7.49 5.22 -6.76
CA LYS A 395 -6.85 6.42 -6.22
C LYS A 395 -7.91 7.29 -5.55
N PHE A 396 -7.70 7.68 -4.29
CA PHE A 396 -8.58 8.59 -3.57
C PHE A 396 -7.83 9.36 -2.50
N GLY A 397 -8.30 10.58 -2.21
CA GLY A 397 -7.74 11.40 -1.12
C GLY A 397 -8.13 10.81 0.23
N LEU A 398 -7.15 10.66 1.13
CA LEU A 398 -7.39 10.26 2.52
C LEU A 398 -8.30 11.31 3.19
N ALA A 399 -9.23 10.86 4.03
CA ALA A 399 -10.25 11.73 4.63
C ALA A 399 -11.07 12.52 3.59
N ASP A 400 -11.37 11.89 2.44
CA ASP A 400 -12.00 12.51 1.26
C ASP A 400 -11.29 13.79 0.78
N GLY A 401 -9.96 13.85 0.98
CA GLY A 401 -9.12 14.97 0.60
C GLY A 401 -9.12 16.13 1.61
N ALA A 402 -9.74 15.97 2.78
CA ALA A 402 -9.72 16.99 3.82
C ALA A 402 -8.30 17.23 4.37
N ALA A 403 -8.02 18.46 4.78
CA ALA A 403 -6.74 18.84 5.35
C ALA A 403 -6.55 18.24 6.75
N ILE A 404 -5.57 17.35 6.90
CA ILE A 404 -5.17 16.74 8.18
C ILE A 404 -4.13 17.66 8.82
N LYS A 405 -4.43 18.19 10.00
CA LYS A 405 -3.63 19.28 10.61
C LYS A 405 -3.04 18.90 11.95
N ALA A 406 -1.83 19.39 12.20
CA ALA A 406 -1.23 19.48 13.53
C ALA A 406 -0.88 20.95 13.81
N VAL A 407 -1.24 21.47 14.98
CA VAL A 407 -1.09 22.90 15.32
C VAL A 407 -0.19 23.03 16.54
N LEU A 408 1.01 23.56 16.33
CA LEU A 408 2.00 23.87 17.35
C LEU A 408 1.85 25.32 17.79
N GLN A 409 2.01 25.57 19.09
CA GLN A 409 2.03 26.91 19.68
C GLN A 409 3.07 26.93 20.80
N PRO A 410 3.91 27.97 20.90
CA PRO A 410 4.79 28.10 22.05
C PRO A 410 3.97 28.33 23.34
N PRO A 411 4.53 28.04 24.52
CA PRO A 411 3.81 28.17 25.79
C PRO A 411 3.24 29.56 26.04
N TYR A 412 4.00 30.60 25.68
CA TYR A 412 3.60 32.01 25.81
C TYR A 412 4.00 32.82 24.57
N ALA A 413 3.43 34.01 24.42
CA ALA A 413 3.55 34.84 23.21
C ALA A 413 4.94 35.44 22.97
N ASP A 414 5.78 35.51 24.01
CA ASP A 414 7.14 36.06 23.99
C ASP A 414 8.21 35.01 23.67
N PHE A 415 7.82 33.75 23.48
CA PHE A 415 8.69 32.70 22.96
C PHE A 415 8.72 32.72 21.42
N THR A 416 9.90 32.47 20.88
CA THR A 416 10.19 32.38 19.45
C THR A 416 10.54 30.94 19.06
N TRP A 417 10.23 30.53 17.84
CA TRP A 417 10.60 29.19 17.37
C TRP A 417 12.10 29.06 17.10
N SER A 418 12.69 27.94 17.51
CA SER A 418 14.08 27.57 17.24
C SER A 418 14.10 26.35 16.32
N GLY A 419 14.47 26.57 15.06
CA GLY A 419 14.49 25.52 14.03
C GLY A 419 13.11 25.17 13.45
N ASN A 420 13.05 24.07 12.68
CA ASN A 420 11.85 23.57 12.01
C ASN A 420 11.04 22.61 12.90
N ALA A 421 9.75 22.48 12.62
CA ALA A 421 8.96 21.37 13.15
C ALA A 421 9.40 20.06 12.51
N THR A 422 9.47 18.99 13.30
CA THR A 422 9.82 17.64 12.84
C THR A 422 8.76 16.62 13.27
N GLY A 423 8.59 15.53 12.52
CA GLY A 423 7.57 14.51 12.80
C GLY A 423 7.00 13.87 11.53
N ALA A 424 5.88 13.15 11.66
CA ALA A 424 5.21 12.50 10.52
C ALA A 424 3.72 12.25 10.77
N LEU A 425 2.95 12.21 9.69
CA LEU A 425 1.62 11.60 9.66
C LEU A 425 1.78 10.14 9.23
N GLU A 426 1.37 9.21 10.08
CA GLU A 426 1.35 7.79 9.80
C GLU A 426 -0.02 7.38 9.25
N VAL A 427 -0.01 6.54 8.22
CA VAL A 427 -1.20 6.01 7.57
C VAL A 427 -1.09 4.48 7.54
N THR A 428 -2.05 3.82 8.16
CA THR A 428 -2.06 2.37 8.34
C THR A 428 -3.18 1.74 7.53
N ASN A 429 -2.83 0.78 6.68
CA ASN A 429 -3.80 -0.07 6.00
C ASN A 429 -4.22 -1.21 6.94
N ASN A 430 -5.42 -1.10 7.51
CA ASN A 430 -5.98 -2.13 8.41
C ASN A 430 -6.67 -3.28 7.63
N SER A 431 -6.54 -3.31 6.31
CA SER A 431 -7.20 -4.28 5.42
C SER A 431 -6.28 -4.65 4.25
N ASP A 432 -5.08 -5.10 4.57
CA ASP A 432 -4.02 -5.53 3.65
C ASP A 432 -4.45 -6.65 2.67
N ALA A 433 -5.37 -7.50 3.10
CA ALA A 433 -5.99 -8.54 2.27
C ALA A 433 -6.97 -7.99 1.21
N ILE A 434 -7.33 -6.70 1.26
CA ILE A 434 -8.24 -6.04 0.31
C ILE A 434 -7.47 -4.99 -0.50
N TYR A 435 -6.76 -4.09 0.17
CA TYR A 435 -5.96 -3.05 -0.48
C TYR A 435 -4.55 -3.56 -0.76
N ARG A 436 -4.39 -4.25 -1.90
CA ARG A 436 -3.08 -4.74 -2.36
C ARG A 436 -2.23 -3.59 -2.92
N TYR A 437 -0.91 -3.73 -2.89
CA TYR A 437 0.04 -2.73 -3.41
C TYR A 437 -0.22 -1.30 -2.88
N PHE A 438 -0.53 -1.21 -1.59
CA PHE A 438 -0.90 0.02 -0.90
C PHE A 438 0.24 1.04 -0.91
N GLN A 439 -0.04 2.25 -1.40
CA GLN A 439 0.88 3.37 -1.43
C GLN A 439 0.21 4.64 -0.93
N VAL A 440 0.97 5.44 -0.19
CA VAL A 440 0.57 6.75 0.30
C VAL A 440 1.41 7.81 -0.42
N LYS A 441 0.77 8.68 -1.18
CA LYS A 441 1.40 9.81 -1.88
C LYS A 441 1.06 11.12 -1.16
N ASN A 442 1.81 12.18 -1.45
CA ASN A 442 1.62 13.51 -0.87
C ASN A 442 1.68 13.55 0.67
N ASN A 443 2.47 12.64 1.26
CA ASN A 443 2.68 12.55 2.71
C ASN A 443 4.18 12.59 3.05
N PRO A 444 4.88 13.71 2.80
CA PRO A 444 6.29 13.83 3.18
C PRO A 444 6.43 13.89 4.70
N VAL A 445 7.59 13.43 5.19
CA VAL A 445 8.03 13.69 6.57
C VAL A 445 8.00 15.20 6.85
N VAL A 446 7.77 15.57 8.10
CA VAL A 446 7.69 16.96 8.51
C VAL A 446 9.11 17.47 8.78
N ASP A 447 9.48 18.53 8.06
CA ASP A 447 10.68 19.36 8.28
C ASP A 447 10.38 20.75 7.72
N GLU A 448 9.57 21.53 8.45
CA GLU A 448 9.04 22.79 7.96
C GLU A 448 8.97 23.86 9.06
N ALA A 449 9.22 25.12 8.69
CA ALA A 449 9.23 26.26 9.62
C ALA A 449 7.83 26.75 10.04
N ALA A 450 6.78 25.97 9.79
CA ALA A 450 5.39 26.32 10.06
C ALA A 450 4.95 25.95 11.49
N SER A 451 3.94 26.66 12.00
CA SER A 451 3.25 26.31 13.26
C SER A 451 1.99 25.49 13.02
N THR A 452 1.46 25.49 11.79
CA THR A 452 0.36 24.62 11.38
C THR A 452 0.85 23.75 10.24
N ILE A 453 0.99 22.46 10.53
CA ILE A 453 1.44 21.43 9.60
C ILE A 453 0.21 20.83 8.94
N ILE A 454 0.18 20.80 7.60
CA ILE A 454 -0.96 20.30 6.83
C ILE A 454 -0.51 19.14 5.94
N ARG A 455 -1.28 18.04 5.94
CA ARG A 455 -1.10 16.92 5.03
C ARG A 455 -2.44 16.58 4.36
N GLN A 456 -2.38 16.23 3.07
CA GLN A 456 -3.52 15.75 2.27
C GLN A 456 -3.07 14.55 1.42
N PRO A 457 -2.85 13.38 2.06
CA PRO A 457 -2.32 12.22 1.36
C PRO A 457 -3.31 11.65 0.33
N ASP A 458 -2.78 11.12 -0.76
CA ASP A 458 -3.54 10.29 -1.70
C ASP A 458 -3.23 8.82 -1.42
N ILE A 459 -4.27 7.99 -1.37
CA ILE A 459 -4.16 6.54 -1.29
C ILE A 459 -4.23 5.95 -2.69
N ILE A 460 -3.25 5.12 -3.02
CA ILE A 460 -3.25 4.29 -4.23
C ILE A 460 -3.21 2.83 -3.79
N ALA A 461 -4.14 2.02 -4.30
CA ALA A 461 -4.20 0.59 -4.01
C ALA A 461 -4.77 -0.17 -5.21
N SER A 462 -4.65 -1.50 -5.16
CA SER A 462 -5.21 -2.40 -6.15
C SER A 462 -6.17 -3.37 -5.47
N LEU A 463 -7.37 -3.45 -6.03
CA LEU A 463 -8.43 -4.37 -5.61
C LEU A 463 -8.42 -5.57 -6.54
N GLN A 464 -8.41 -6.78 -6.00
CA GLN A 464 -8.28 -8.02 -6.79
C GLN A 464 -9.54 -8.87 -6.66
N ARG A 465 -10.12 -9.30 -7.78
CA ARG A 465 -11.32 -10.15 -7.79
C ARG A 465 -11.16 -11.45 -6.96
N PRO A 466 -10.00 -12.14 -6.95
CA PRO A 466 -9.78 -13.32 -6.09
C PRO A 466 -9.96 -13.07 -4.60
N ASP A 467 -9.71 -11.85 -4.10
CA ASP A 467 -9.91 -11.49 -2.69
C ASP A 467 -11.42 -11.53 -2.30
N PHE A 468 -12.32 -11.68 -3.28
CA PHE A 468 -13.78 -11.82 -3.11
C PHE A 468 -14.28 -13.23 -3.47
N GLY A 469 -13.39 -14.21 -3.63
CA GLY A 469 -13.73 -15.62 -3.84
C GLY A 469 -14.04 -16.02 -5.28
N ASP A 470 -13.78 -15.14 -6.26
CA ASP A 470 -13.92 -15.43 -7.68
C ASP A 470 -12.56 -15.27 -8.37
N ASP A 471 -12.03 -16.32 -8.97
CA ASP A 471 -10.71 -16.34 -9.62
C ASP A 471 -10.78 -17.15 -10.93
N PRO A 472 -11.46 -16.60 -11.96
CA PRO A 472 -11.67 -17.27 -13.24
C PRO A 472 -10.38 -17.47 -14.03
N VAL A 473 -9.31 -16.71 -13.74
CA VAL A 473 -7.98 -16.90 -14.37
C VAL A 473 -7.42 -18.27 -14.00
N ASN A 474 -7.60 -18.69 -12.75
CA ASN A 474 -7.13 -19.99 -12.25
C ASN A 474 -8.23 -21.06 -12.20
N GLY A 475 -9.35 -20.86 -12.93
CA GLY A 475 -10.45 -21.82 -12.99
C GLY A 475 -11.16 -22.05 -11.66
N LYS A 476 -11.23 -21.02 -10.80
CA LYS A 476 -11.98 -21.06 -9.55
C LYS A 476 -13.12 -20.04 -9.63
N TRP A 477 -14.35 -20.53 -9.64
CA TRP A 477 -15.53 -19.68 -9.73
C TRP A 477 -16.21 -19.56 -8.38
N TYR A 478 -16.74 -18.38 -8.08
CA TYR A 478 -17.61 -18.22 -6.91
C TYR A 478 -18.81 -19.18 -6.99
N SER A 479 -19.09 -19.89 -5.90
CA SER A 479 -20.04 -21.00 -5.88
C SER A 479 -21.50 -20.56 -5.95
N ASN A 480 -21.86 -19.45 -5.30
CA ASN A 480 -23.23 -18.98 -5.17
C ASN A 480 -23.41 -17.56 -5.74
N PRO A 481 -23.16 -17.33 -7.05
CA PRO A 481 -23.30 -16.00 -7.63
C PRO A 481 -24.77 -15.55 -7.58
N ALA A 482 -25.03 -14.41 -6.95
CA ALA A 482 -26.28 -13.67 -7.06
C ALA A 482 -26.01 -12.49 -8.01
N PRO A 483 -26.29 -12.59 -9.32
CA PRO A 483 -25.72 -11.65 -10.30
C PRO A 483 -26.07 -10.19 -10.00
N TYR A 484 -27.31 -9.94 -9.58
CA TYR A 484 -27.79 -8.60 -9.22
C TYR A 484 -27.37 -8.11 -7.82
N SER A 485 -26.65 -8.90 -7.04
CA SER A 485 -26.21 -8.56 -5.68
C SER A 485 -24.70 -8.76 -5.55
N PRO A 486 -23.91 -7.69 -5.43
CA PRO A 486 -22.47 -7.82 -5.39
C PRO A 486 -22.00 -8.50 -4.11
N ASN A 487 -20.92 -9.29 -4.21
CA ASN A 487 -20.20 -9.70 -3.02
C ASN A 487 -19.41 -8.50 -2.48
N GLN A 488 -19.46 -8.26 -1.17
CA GLN A 488 -18.93 -7.04 -0.58
C GLN A 488 -18.03 -7.29 0.63
N LYS A 489 -16.95 -6.50 0.72
CA LYS A 489 -16.09 -6.41 1.90
C LYS A 489 -15.80 -4.94 2.19
N SER A 490 -15.44 -4.63 3.43
CA SER A 490 -15.08 -3.27 3.83
C SER A 490 -13.57 -3.17 4.02
N GLY A 491 -12.93 -2.21 3.35
CA GLY A 491 -11.55 -1.85 3.58
C GLY A 491 -11.46 -0.67 4.55
N ASN A 492 -10.54 -0.74 5.52
CA ASN A 492 -10.32 0.27 6.55
C ASN A 492 -8.89 0.80 6.52
N ILE A 493 -8.73 2.11 6.53
CA ILE A 493 -7.45 2.82 6.67
C ILE A 493 -7.57 3.77 7.85
N SER A 494 -6.59 3.75 8.76
CA SER A 494 -6.49 4.72 9.87
C SER A 494 -5.28 5.62 9.71
N PHE A 495 -5.33 6.80 10.27
CA PHE A 495 -4.21 7.74 10.26
C PHE A 495 -4.11 8.53 11.55
N GLN A 496 -2.87 8.75 11.99
CA GLN A 496 -2.49 9.50 13.20
C GLN A 496 -1.02 9.88 13.12
N GLY A 497 -0.52 10.71 14.02
CA GLY A 497 0.90 11.05 14.07
C GLY A 497 1.14 12.29 14.90
N THR A 498 2.39 12.68 15.06
CA THR A 498 2.78 13.80 15.93
C THR A 498 3.88 14.62 15.28
N VAL A 499 3.87 15.91 15.55
CA VAL A 499 4.95 16.84 15.23
C VAL A 499 5.47 17.51 16.50
N SER A 500 6.74 17.88 16.53
CA SER A 500 7.37 18.62 17.62
C SER A 500 8.26 19.72 17.09
N ARG A 501 8.44 20.79 17.88
CA ARG A 501 9.30 21.92 17.54
C ARG A 501 9.89 22.56 18.78
N ASN A 502 11.15 22.97 18.68
CA ASN A 502 11.85 23.66 19.76
C ASN A 502 11.53 25.16 19.73
N TYR A 503 11.51 25.79 20.90
CA TYR A 503 11.33 27.23 21.06
C TYR A 503 12.39 27.81 22.00
N THR A 504 12.62 29.11 21.90
CA THR A 504 13.51 29.89 22.77
C THR A 504 12.91 31.24 23.11
N ARG A 505 13.23 31.76 24.29
CA ARG A 505 12.88 33.12 24.71
C ARG A 505 14.09 33.78 25.32
N ASP A 506 14.36 35.00 24.88
CA ASP A 506 15.33 35.87 25.53
C ASP A 506 14.58 36.84 26.45
N TYR A 507 15.00 36.95 27.70
CA TYR A 507 14.46 37.92 28.66
C TYR A 507 15.58 38.66 29.36
N GLN A 508 15.30 39.92 29.68
CA GLN A 508 16.26 40.81 30.32
C GLN A 508 15.94 40.95 31.80
N VAL A 509 16.94 40.73 32.64
CA VAL A 509 16.90 41.10 34.05
C VAL A 509 17.74 42.36 34.19
N CYS A 510 17.07 43.45 34.57
CA CYS A 510 17.68 44.76 34.67
C CYS A 510 17.92 45.14 36.12
N SER A 511 19.08 45.69 36.40
CA SER A 511 19.42 46.32 37.67
C SER A 511 19.67 47.81 37.43
N THR A 512 19.14 48.65 38.32
CA THR A 512 19.33 50.11 38.21
C THR A 512 20.57 50.53 38.99
N SER A 513 21.53 51.13 38.30
CA SER A 513 22.63 51.88 38.90
C SER A 513 22.50 53.35 38.50
N LYS A 514 23.42 54.24 38.90
CA LYS A 514 23.43 55.64 38.45
C LYS A 514 24.67 55.91 37.62
N ASN A 515 24.55 56.70 36.55
CA ASN A 515 25.70 57.19 35.79
C ASN A 515 26.42 58.33 36.52
N ALA A 516 27.57 58.72 35.96
CA ALA A 516 28.43 59.79 36.48
C ALA A 516 27.73 61.16 36.59
N GLU A 517 26.60 61.36 35.91
CA GLU A 517 25.77 62.56 35.97
C GLU A 517 24.63 62.47 37.02
N GLY A 518 24.57 61.39 37.81
CA GLY A 518 23.55 61.18 38.85
C GLY A 518 22.17 60.76 38.32
N GLN A 519 22.08 60.37 37.04
CA GLN A 519 20.88 59.86 36.41
C GLN A 519 20.82 58.34 36.57
N ASP A 520 19.63 57.80 36.80
CA ASP A 520 19.43 56.36 36.84
C ASP A 520 19.82 55.75 35.49
N VAL A 521 20.76 54.81 35.50
CA VAL A 521 21.18 54.02 34.35
C VAL A 521 20.92 52.56 34.64
N GLU A 522 20.05 52.00 33.82
CA GLU A 522 19.65 50.61 33.88
C GLU A 522 20.70 49.72 33.16
N SER A 523 21.19 48.69 33.85
CA SER A 523 22.07 47.66 33.30
C SER A 523 21.29 46.35 33.20
N CYS A 524 21.10 45.85 31.98
CA CYS A 524 20.30 44.66 31.72
C CYS A 524 21.17 43.48 31.28
N GLN A 525 20.95 42.30 31.86
CA GLN A 525 21.51 41.02 31.40
C GLN A 525 20.44 40.21 30.68
N THR A 526 20.77 39.71 29.48
CA THR A 526 19.87 38.83 28.70
C THR A 526 20.12 37.36 29.06
N TYR A 527 19.06 36.62 29.35
CA TYR A 527 19.07 35.18 29.53
C TYR A 527 18.23 34.49 28.45
N THR A 528 18.65 33.30 28.03
CA THR A 528 17.92 32.48 27.05
C THR A 528 17.31 31.25 27.72
N GLU A 529 15.98 31.13 27.61
CA GLU A 529 15.20 29.93 27.92
C GLU A 529 14.97 29.11 26.66
N SER A 530 14.95 27.78 26.78
CA SER A 530 14.66 26.86 25.68
C SER A 530 13.77 25.69 26.12
N GLY A 531 13.04 25.10 25.17
CA GLY A 531 12.18 23.94 25.40
C GLY A 531 11.59 23.39 24.11
N THR A 532 10.74 22.37 24.23
CA THR A 532 10.07 21.70 23.09
C THR A 532 8.57 21.58 23.34
N THR A 533 7.77 21.75 22.29
CA THR A 533 6.33 21.42 22.32
C THR A 533 5.99 20.47 21.18
N SER A 534 4.86 19.78 21.32
CA SER A 534 4.35 18.83 20.33
C SER A 534 2.85 18.99 20.08
N ALA A 535 2.39 18.49 18.94
CA ALA A 535 0.98 18.47 18.55
C ALA A 535 0.69 17.21 17.74
N PRO A 536 -0.40 16.48 18.00
CA PRO A 536 -0.81 15.38 17.13
C PRO A 536 -1.42 15.94 15.83
N PHE A 537 -1.26 15.20 14.74
CA PHE A 537 -2.16 15.33 13.60
C PHE A 537 -3.56 14.92 14.02
N THR A 538 -4.58 15.60 13.49
CA THR A 538 -5.98 15.23 13.72
C THR A 538 -6.20 13.80 13.23
N PRO A 539 -6.45 12.81 14.11
CA PRO A 539 -6.52 11.41 13.71
C PRO A 539 -7.85 11.12 13.00
N GLY A 540 -7.93 10.02 12.27
CA GLY A 540 -9.18 9.63 11.62
C GLY A 540 -9.13 8.27 10.94
N GLN A 541 -10.23 7.94 10.26
CA GLN A 541 -10.41 6.67 9.55
C GLN A 541 -11.17 6.86 8.25
N ASP A 542 -10.79 6.07 7.24
CA ASP A 542 -11.49 5.91 5.98
C ASP A 542 -11.99 4.47 5.86
N VAL A 543 -13.30 4.30 5.66
CA VAL A 543 -13.94 3.00 5.45
C VAL A 543 -14.62 2.98 4.10
N LYS A 544 -14.09 2.22 3.14
CA LYS A 544 -14.71 2.07 1.82
C LYS A 544 -15.25 0.64 1.65
N THR A 545 -16.45 0.53 1.10
CA THR A 545 -17.06 -0.76 0.74
C THR A 545 -16.65 -1.13 -0.68
N ILE A 546 -15.99 -2.28 -0.83
CA ILE A 546 -15.64 -2.80 -2.15
C ILE A 546 -16.72 -3.81 -2.55
N ARG A 547 -17.32 -3.60 -3.71
CA ARG A 547 -18.42 -4.41 -4.27
C ARG A 547 -17.94 -5.11 -5.53
N THR A 548 -18.02 -6.43 -5.57
CA THR A 548 -17.59 -7.25 -6.71
C THR A 548 -18.80 -7.93 -7.32
N TYR A 549 -19.12 -7.58 -8.56
CA TYR A 549 -20.20 -8.17 -9.33
C TYR A 549 -19.72 -9.44 -10.03
N ILE A 550 -20.45 -10.54 -9.87
CA ILE A 550 -20.02 -11.87 -10.31
C ILE A 550 -21.15 -12.54 -11.08
N TYR A 551 -20.86 -12.94 -12.32
CA TYR A 551 -21.72 -13.76 -13.15
C TYR A 551 -20.86 -14.79 -13.88
N ASN A 552 -21.19 -16.07 -13.74
CA ASN A 552 -20.36 -17.19 -14.20
C ASN A 552 -20.96 -17.95 -15.39
N GLY A 553 -21.92 -17.33 -16.09
CA GLY A 553 -22.67 -17.93 -17.18
C GLY A 553 -23.83 -18.82 -16.70
N LEU A 554 -24.70 -19.15 -17.64
CA LEU A 554 -25.74 -20.17 -17.53
C LEU A 554 -25.13 -21.56 -17.59
N GLU A 555 -25.54 -22.43 -16.68
CA GLU A 555 -25.14 -23.84 -16.68
C GLU A 555 -25.57 -24.54 -17.97
N GLN A 556 -26.76 -24.21 -18.48
CA GLN A 556 -27.31 -24.77 -19.71
C GLN A 556 -27.85 -23.66 -20.60
N ILE A 557 -27.60 -23.78 -21.90
CA ILE A 557 -28.24 -22.98 -22.95
C ILE A 557 -29.29 -23.87 -23.61
N ALA A 558 -30.47 -23.33 -23.87
CA ALA A 558 -31.53 -24.07 -24.53
C ALA A 558 -31.03 -24.57 -25.90
N PRO A 559 -31.03 -25.89 -26.16
CA PRO A 559 -30.53 -26.41 -27.42
C PRO A 559 -31.48 -26.03 -28.57
N LYS A 560 -30.90 -25.78 -29.74
CA LYS A 560 -31.67 -25.63 -30.98
C LYS A 560 -32.30 -26.98 -31.33
N LEU A 561 -33.57 -26.97 -31.73
CA LEU A 561 -34.31 -28.18 -32.10
C LEU A 561 -34.12 -28.48 -33.58
N TYR A 562 -33.73 -29.72 -33.89
CA TYR A 562 -33.58 -30.23 -35.26
C TYR A 562 -34.61 -31.32 -35.56
N LYS A 563 -34.81 -31.59 -36.85
CA LYS A 563 -35.76 -32.62 -37.30
C LYS A 563 -35.09 -33.99 -37.25
N ASN A 564 -35.88 -34.99 -36.83
CA ASN A 564 -35.56 -36.41 -36.93
C ASN A 564 -36.65 -37.08 -37.78
N SER A 565 -36.38 -37.34 -39.06
CA SER A 565 -37.38 -37.87 -40.01
C SER A 565 -36.75 -38.62 -41.20
N ILE A 566 -37.55 -39.48 -41.82
CA ILE A 566 -37.24 -40.10 -43.12
C ILE A 566 -38.36 -39.76 -44.11
N ASP A 567 -38.03 -38.98 -45.12
CA ASP A 567 -38.96 -38.63 -46.19
C ASP A 567 -39.02 -39.72 -47.25
N LYS A 568 -40.22 -39.93 -47.81
CA LYS A 568 -40.53 -40.95 -48.81
C LYS A 568 -40.17 -42.39 -48.39
N ASN A 569 -40.30 -42.70 -47.09
CA ASN A 569 -40.02 -44.02 -46.52
C ASN A 569 -41.08 -45.10 -46.88
N LYS A 570 -41.20 -45.45 -48.15
CA LYS A 570 -42.20 -46.39 -48.71
C LYS A 570 -41.55 -47.44 -49.60
N ALA A 571 -42.13 -48.65 -49.66
CA ALA A 571 -41.54 -49.80 -50.36
C ALA A 571 -41.44 -49.66 -51.89
N ASP A 572 -42.03 -48.63 -52.50
CA ASP A 572 -42.04 -48.33 -53.93
C ASP A 572 -41.18 -47.12 -54.32
N SER A 573 -40.65 -46.38 -53.34
CA SER A 573 -39.85 -45.19 -53.63
C SER A 573 -38.37 -45.57 -53.87
N LEU A 574 -37.76 -44.99 -54.90
CA LEU A 574 -36.33 -45.16 -55.20
C LEU A 574 -35.43 -44.15 -54.48
N ILE A 575 -36.00 -43.11 -53.89
CA ILE A 575 -35.28 -42.02 -53.22
C ILE A 575 -35.70 -41.88 -51.75
N ARG A 576 -34.76 -41.54 -50.87
CA ARG A 576 -34.99 -41.24 -49.46
C ARG A 576 -34.16 -40.04 -49.05
N GLU A 577 -34.73 -39.21 -48.19
CA GLU A 577 -34.03 -38.13 -47.51
C GLU A 577 -34.19 -38.37 -46.01
N LEU A 578 -33.07 -38.47 -45.31
CA LEU A 578 -32.99 -38.69 -43.88
C LEU A 578 -32.49 -37.40 -43.24
N LEU A 579 -33.12 -37.00 -42.14
CA LEU A 579 -32.72 -35.85 -41.34
C LEU A 579 -32.59 -36.30 -39.90
N TRP A 580 -31.45 -36.07 -39.24
CA TRP A 580 -31.28 -36.32 -37.81
C TRP A 580 -30.43 -35.26 -37.13
N THR A 581 -30.53 -35.17 -35.81
CA THR A 581 -29.60 -34.36 -35.01
C THR A 581 -28.24 -35.03 -34.97
N SER A 582 -27.16 -34.30 -35.28
CA SER A 582 -25.79 -34.82 -35.25
C SER A 582 -25.39 -35.32 -33.87
N GLU A 583 -24.30 -36.10 -33.81
CA GLU A 583 -23.68 -36.46 -32.54
C GLU A 583 -23.34 -35.21 -31.71
N PRO A 584 -23.54 -35.24 -30.38
CA PRO A 584 -23.16 -34.15 -29.51
C PRO A 584 -21.65 -34.08 -29.34
N SER A 585 -21.05 -32.92 -29.57
CA SER A 585 -19.63 -32.69 -29.35
C SER A 585 -19.41 -31.63 -28.26
N PRO A 586 -18.75 -31.95 -27.13
CA PRO A 586 -18.48 -30.98 -26.06
C PRO A 586 -17.32 -30.05 -26.44
N TYR A 587 -17.44 -28.77 -26.08
CA TYR A 587 -16.43 -27.75 -26.31
C TYR A 587 -16.25 -26.83 -25.10
N ASN A 588 -15.00 -26.49 -24.87
CA ASN A 588 -14.61 -25.47 -23.91
C ASN A 588 -14.89 -24.09 -24.47
N VAL A 589 -15.29 -23.17 -23.59
CA VAL A 589 -15.48 -21.77 -23.93
C VAL A 589 -14.53 -20.87 -23.15
N ILE A 590 -14.29 -19.68 -23.68
CA ILE A 590 -13.56 -18.61 -23.02
C ILE A 590 -14.46 -17.36 -22.94
N ARG A 591 -14.09 -16.44 -22.05
CA ARG A 591 -14.63 -15.08 -22.00
C ARG A 591 -13.49 -14.09 -21.82
N TRP A 592 -13.75 -12.83 -22.15
CA TRP A 592 -12.79 -11.74 -21.96
C TRP A 592 -13.04 -11.00 -20.66
N MET A 593 -11.97 -10.79 -19.88
CA MET A 593 -11.97 -9.94 -18.70
C MET A 593 -10.79 -8.97 -18.74
N ALA A 594 -10.83 -7.88 -17.99
CA ALA A 594 -9.85 -6.80 -18.06
C ALA A 594 -9.36 -6.37 -16.68
N HIS A 595 -8.25 -5.62 -16.68
CA HIS A 595 -7.80 -4.86 -15.54
C HIS A 595 -8.25 -3.39 -15.70
N GLU A 596 -8.91 -2.83 -14.69
CA GLU A 596 -9.37 -1.44 -14.68
C GLU A 596 -8.31 -0.55 -14.02
N ASP A 597 -7.93 0.53 -14.69
CA ASP A 597 -7.01 1.53 -14.14
C ASP A 597 -7.73 2.58 -13.27
N GLU A 598 -6.95 3.49 -12.68
CA GLU A 598 -7.47 4.56 -11.80
C GLU A 598 -8.45 5.53 -12.49
N ASN A 599 -8.44 5.59 -13.83
CA ASN A 599 -9.31 6.43 -14.64
C ASN A 599 -10.53 5.66 -15.18
N LYS A 600 -10.79 4.45 -14.66
CA LYS A 600 -11.86 3.54 -15.09
C LYS A 600 -11.71 3.05 -16.54
N VAL A 601 -10.48 3.02 -17.06
CA VAL A 601 -10.21 2.49 -18.39
C VAL A 601 -9.84 1.01 -18.27
N LEU A 602 -10.54 0.17 -19.05
CA LEU A 602 -10.28 -1.27 -19.13
C LEU A 602 -9.08 -1.55 -20.05
N LYS A 603 -8.06 -2.20 -19.51
CA LYS A 603 -6.80 -2.53 -20.19
C LYS A 603 -6.42 -4.00 -19.92
N GLU A 604 -5.37 -4.47 -20.60
CA GLU A 604 -4.78 -5.80 -20.37
C GLU A 604 -5.84 -6.93 -20.43
N TRP A 605 -6.64 -6.92 -21.49
CA TRP A 605 -7.68 -7.91 -21.71
C TRP A 605 -7.11 -9.33 -21.72
N THR A 606 -7.70 -10.18 -20.90
CA THR A 606 -7.25 -11.55 -20.63
C THR A 606 -8.37 -12.52 -21.01
N LYS A 607 -8.02 -13.56 -21.78
CA LYS A 607 -8.89 -14.70 -22.05
C LYS A 607 -8.91 -15.57 -20.81
N VAL A 608 -10.09 -15.80 -20.24
CA VAL A 608 -10.28 -16.73 -19.11
C VAL A 608 -11.25 -17.85 -19.52
N ARG A 609 -11.09 -19.03 -18.93
CA ARG A 609 -11.98 -20.17 -19.19
C ARG A 609 -13.38 -19.84 -18.67
N GLY A 610 -14.42 -20.13 -19.47
CA GLY A 610 -15.80 -20.11 -18.98
C GLY A 610 -16.06 -21.29 -18.03
N LYS A 611 -17.05 -21.15 -17.15
CA LYS A 611 -17.33 -22.18 -16.13
C LYS A 611 -17.89 -23.46 -16.75
N PHE A 612 -18.75 -23.33 -17.75
CA PHE A 612 -19.52 -24.43 -18.32
C PHE A 612 -19.10 -24.72 -19.76
N GLU A 613 -19.01 -26.00 -20.10
CA GLU A 613 -18.80 -26.45 -21.49
C GLU A 613 -20.10 -26.32 -22.29
N ARG A 614 -19.97 -26.24 -23.61
CA ARG A 614 -21.10 -26.16 -24.54
C ARG A 614 -21.12 -27.39 -25.43
N ILE A 615 -22.32 -27.87 -25.75
CA ILE A 615 -22.52 -29.03 -26.63
C ILE A 615 -22.90 -28.52 -28.02
N PHE A 616 -22.07 -28.85 -29.00
CA PHE A 616 -22.38 -28.58 -30.40
C PHE A 616 -23.23 -29.70 -30.97
N THR A 617 -24.35 -29.32 -31.61
CA THR A 617 -25.19 -30.19 -32.44
C THR A 617 -25.70 -29.40 -33.65
N GLN A 618 -25.89 -30.10 -34.77
CA GLN A 618 -26.46 -29.56 -36.00
C GLN A 618 -27.40 -30.54 -36.69
N GLN A 619 -28.13 -30.08 -37.71
CA GLN A 619 -28.93 -30.94 -38.58
C GLN A 619 -28.01 -31.73 -39.52
N ALA A 620 -27.85 -33.03 -39.27
CA ALA A 620 -27.25 -33.96 -40.21
C ALA A 620 -28.31 -34.49 -41.20
N SER A 621 -27.85 -34.94 -42.37
CA SER A 621 -28.72 -35.47 -43.42
C SER A 621 -28.09 -36.60 -44.22
N ALA A 622 -28.94 -37.40 -44.88
CA ALA A 622 -28.53 -38.37 -45.88
C ALA A 622 -29.53 -38.47 -47.04
N ASP A 623 -29.03 -38.41 -48.26
CA ASP A 623 -29.79 -38.61 -49.48
C ASP A 623 -29.43 -39.96 -50.10
N ILE A 624 -30.43 -40.80 -50.32
CA ILE A 624 -30.29 -42.14 -50.90
C ILE A 624 -31.05 -42.17 -52.22
N GLY A 625 -30.43 -42.65 -53.29
CA GLY A 625 -31.08 -42.86 -54.58
C GLY A 625 -30.69 -44.20 -55.20
N TRP A 626 -31.67 -45.08 -55.39
CA TRP A 626 -31.50 -46.37 -56.08
C TRP A 626 -31.82 -46.25 -57.57
N LYS A 627 -31.11 -47.04 -58.38
CA LYS A 627 -31.30 -47.10 -59.82
C LYS A 627 -31.10 -48.52 -60.37
N VAL A 628 -31.93 -48.86 -61.36
CA VAL A 628 -31.77 -50.06 -62.17
C VAL A 628 -30.97 -49.69 -63.42
N GLU A 629 -29.67 -49.98 -63.43
CA GLU A 629 -28.78 -49.64 -64.56
C GLU A 629 -29.03 -50.55 -65.76
N ASN A 630 -29.16 -51.85 -65.48
CA ASN A 630 -29.50 -52.86 -66.46
C ASN A 630 -30.48 -53.86 -65.86
N SER A 631 -31.78 -53.66 -66.10
CA SER A 631 -32.83 -54.58 -65.64
C SER A 631 -32.65 -55.99 -66.22
N MET A 632 -33.20 -57.00 -65.55
CA MET A 632 -33.28 -58.36 -66.07
C MET A 632 -33.94 -58.41 -67.45
N ALA A 633 -35.03 -57.66 -67.63
CA ALA A 633 -35.75 -57.58 -68.91
C ALA A 633 -34.85 -57.08 -70.06
N LYS A 634 -34.05 -56.04 -69.80
CA LYS A 634 -33.08 -55.48 -70.76
C LYS A 634 -31.94 -56.45 -71.03
N ALA A 635 -31.41 -57.10 -69.99
CA ALA A 635 -30.32 -58.07 -70.11
C ALA A 635 -30.70 -59.30 -70.95
N TYR A 636 -31.93 -59.83 -70.78
CA TYR A 636 -32.40 -60.98 -71.57
C TYR A 636 -32.94 -60.62 -72.96
N LYS A 637 -33.12 -59.33 -73.28
CA LYS A 637 -33.80 -58.88 -74.50
C LYS A 637 -33.18 -59.46 -75.78
N LYS A 638 -31.84 -59.50 -75.88
CA LYS A 638 -31.14 -60.02 -77.06
C LYS A 638 -31.52 -61.48 -77.32
N ALA A 639 -31.31 -62.34 -76.32
CA ALA A 639 -31.63 -63.76 -76.41
C ALA A 639 -33.14 -64.01 -76.69
N ARG A 640 -34.03 -63.23 -76.07
CA ARG A 640 -35.49 -63.32 -76.32
C ARG A 640 -35.87 -62.98 -77.76
N ASP A 641 -35.35 -61.87 -78.28
CA ASP A 641 -35.67 -61.42 -79.65
C ASP A 641 -35.11 -62.40 -80.69
N THR A 642 -33.96 -63.02 -80.41
CA THR A 642 -33.38 -64.09 -81.24
C THR A 642 -34.30 -65.32 -81.26
N ALA A 643 -34.80 -65.76 -80.10
CA ALA A 643 -35.73 -66.88 -79.99
C ALA A 643 -37.04 -66.63 -80.75
N LYS A 644 -37.62 -65.42 -80.60
CA LYS A 644 -38.83 -64.99 -81.32
C LYS A 644 -38.69 -65.02 -82.83
N LYS A 645 -37.46 -64.81 -83.35
CA LYS A 645 -37.13 -64.88 -84.78
C LYS A 645 -36.77 -66.30 -85.25
N MET A 646 -36.78 -67.29 -84.35
CA MET A 646 -36.42 -68.69 -84.63
C MET A 646 -34.98 -68.83 -85.19
N LEU A 647 -34.06 -68.00 -84.72
CA LEU A 647 -32.64 -68.04 -85.12
C LEU A 647 -31.83 -68.92 -84.16
N ASN A 648 -30.97 -69.78 -84.69
CA ASN A 648 -30.22 -70.78 -83.92
C ASN A 648 -28.74 -70.41 -83.68
N ASN A 649 -28.36 -69.13 -83.83
CA ASN A 649 -26.99 -68.69 -83.59
C ASN A 649 -26.69 -68.67 -82.08
N LYS A 650 -25.84 -69.61 -81.62
CA LYS A 650 -25.49 -69.76 -80.20
C LYS A 650 -24.95 -68.48 -79.55
N SER A 651 -24.20 -67.66 -80.31
CA SER A 651 -23.63 -66.41 -79.80
C SER A 651 -24.66 -65.30 -79.49
N ASP A 652 -25.90 -65.48 -79.95
CA ASP A 652 -27.00 -64.54 -79.71
C ASP A 652 -27.85 -64.87 -78.48
N TYR A 653 -27.63 -66.05 -77.87
CA TYR A 653 -28.21 -66.45 -76.59
C TYR A 653 -27.22 -66.17 -75.45
N ASP A 654 -26.85 -64.90 -75.26
CA ASP A 654 -25.76 -64.51 -74.37
C ASP A 654 -25.99 -64.81 -72.87
N ASN A 655 -27.24 -64.76 -72.40
CA ASN A 655 -27.57 -64.90 -70.97
C ASN A 655 -28.52 -66.06 -70.65
N ALA A 656 -29.34 -66.50 -71.61
CA ALA A 656 -30.29 -67.59 -71.41
C ALA A 656 -30.70 -68.20 -72.75
N VAL A 657 -31.10 -69.48 -72.74
CA VAL A 657 -31.75 -70.13 -73.88
C VAL A 657 -33.27 -70.03 -73.70
N PHE A 658 -33.93 -69.28 -74.58
CA PHE A 658 -35.39 -69.19 -74.62
C PHE A 658 -35.96 -70.16 -75.65
N ALA A 659 -37.14 -70.72 -75.37
CA ALA A 659 -37.79 -71.66 -76.27
C ALA A 659 -38.12 -70.99 -77.62
N THR A 660 -37.86 -71.68 -78.73
CA THR A 660 -38.17 -71.23 -80.10
C THR A 660 -39.51 -71.77 -80.61
N ASP A 661 -40.14 -72.71 -79.88
CA ASP A 661 -41.42 -73.30 -80.25
C ASP A 661 -42.49 -72.22 -80.42
N LYS A 662 -43.19 -72.24 -81.57
CA LYS A 662 -44.21 -71.24 -81.90
C LYS A 662 -45.31 -71.12 -80.83
N GLN A 663 -45.67 -72.24 -80.21
CA GLN A 663 -46.67 -72.32 -79.15
C GLN A 663 -46.24 -71.67 -77.82
N LEU A 664 -44.94 -71.47 -77.60
CA LEU A 664 -44.39 -70.87 -76.39
C LEU A 664 -44.06 -69.37 -76.54
N GLN A 665 -44.09 -68.83 -77.77
CA GLN A 665 -43.80 -67.41 -78.05
C GLN A 665 -44.83 -66.43 -77.45
N GLY A 666 -45.98 -66.92 -76.98
CA GLY A 666 -46.98 -66.11 -76.28
C GLY A 666 -46.60 -65.74 -74.85
N TYR A 667 -45.57 -66.37 -74.28
CA TYR A 667 -45.05 -66.03 -72.95
C TYR A 667 -43.91 -65.03 -73.06
N ASP A 668 -43.71 -64.21 -72.02
CA ASP A 668 -42.64 -63.24 -72.03
C ASP A 668 -41.26 -63.90 -71.92
N TYR A 669 -41.04 -64.78 -70.96
CA TYR A 669 -39.75 -65.43 -70.73
C TYR A 669 -39.90 -66.97 -70.76
N PRO A 670 -40.20 -67.60 -71.93
CA PRO A 670 -40.39 -69.04 -72.05
C PRO A 670 -39.06 -69.79 -72.13
N ILE A 671 -38.86 -70.80 -71.28
CA ILE A 671 -37.68 -71.67 -71.31
C ILE A 671 -38.07 -73.16 -71.26
N LYS A 672 -37.24 -74.02 -71.84
CA LYS A 672 -37.22 -75.46 -71.56
C LYS A 672 -36.19 -75.73 -70.46
N SER A 673 -36.54 -76.60 -69.52
CA SER A 673 -35.64 -76.96 -68.42
C SER A 673 -34.40 -77.72 -68.92
N GLY A 674 -33.27 -77.64 -68.21
CA GLY A 674 -32.01 -78.30 -68.62
C GLY A 674 -31.03 -77.40 -69.38
N TYR A 675 -31.50 -76.27 -69.94
CA TYR A 675 -30.65 -75.26 -70.55
C TYR A 675 -30.16 -74.22 -69.52
N TYR A 676 -29.14 -73.45 -69.89
CA TYR A 676 -28.66 -72.36 -69.04
C TYR A 676 -29.62 -71.18 -69.00
N PHE A 677 -29.79 -70.66 -67.81
CA PHE A 677 -30.52 -69.44 -67.49
C PHE A 677 -29.71 -68.68 -66.45
N ASN A 678 -28.82 -67.81 -66.92
CA ASN A 678 -27.88 -67.13 -66.05
C ASN A 678 -28.60 -66.07 -65.24
N PRO A 679 -28.38 -65.97 -63.91
CA PRO A 679 -28.74 -64.78 -63.14
C PRO A 679 -28.10 -63.54 -63.77
N VAL A 680 -28.84 -62.43 -63.91
CA VAL A 680 -28.34 -61.19 -64.53
C VAL A 680 -28.97 -59.95 -63.91
N GLY A 681 -28.32 -58.81 -64.10
CA GLY A 681 -28.83 -57.50 -63.71
C GLY A 681 -27.75 -56.63 -63.11
N THR A 682 -27.89 -55.32 -63.27
CA THR A 682 -26.99 -54.33 -62.66
C THR A 682 -27.82 -53.26 -61.98
N TYR A 683 -27.55 -53.05 -60.71
CA TYR A 683 -28.26 -52.11 -59.84
C TYR A 683 -27.25 -51.20 -59.17
N SER A 684 -27.63 -49.96 -58.88
CA SER A 684 -26.76 -49.03 -58.19
C SER A 684 -27.54 -48.23 -57.15
N PHE A 685 -26.82 -47.73 -56.15
CA PHE A 685 -27.33 -46.65 -55.32
C PHE A 685 -26.26 -45.59 -55.08
N THR A 686 -26.72 -44.36 -54.92
CA THR A 686 -25.91 -43.25 -54.41
C THR A 686 -26.37 -42.92 -52.99
N LEU A 687 -25.43 -42.81 -52.07
CA LEU A 687 -25.63 -42.25 -50.73
C LEU A 687 -24.77 -41.00 -50.62
N GLU A 688 -25.38 -39.87 -50.28
CA GLU A 688 -24.69 -38.65 -49.88
C GLU A 688 -25.07 -38.31 -48.45
N THR A 689 -24.11 -38.08 -47.56
CA THR A 689 -24.36 -37.73 -46.16
C THR A 689 -23.68 -36.43 -45.80
N VAL A 690 -24.36 -35.57 -45.03
CA VAL A 690 -23.78 -34.36 -44.42
C VAL A 690 -23.80 -34.54 -42.91
N THR A 691 -22.63 -34.53 -42.28
CA THR A 691 -22.47 -34.68 -40.83
C THR A 691 -21.49 -33.66 -40.26
N PHE A 692 -21.41 -33.58 -38.92
CA PHE A 692 -20.59 -32.60 -38.19
C PHE A 692 -19.73 -33.31 -37.16
N LYS A 693 -18.42 -33.03 -37.16
CA LYS A 693 -17.50 -33.57 -36.16
C LYS A 693 -16.26 -32.71 -35.96
N ASP A 694 -15.52 -32.97 -34.89
CA ASP A 694 -14.34 -32.23 -34.46
C ASP A 694 -13.04 -32.55 -35.23
N THR A 695 -13.08 -33.50 -36.17
CA THR A 695 -11.94 -33.91 -37.01
C THR A 695 -12.32 -33.92 -38.49
N ASP A 696 -11.35 -33.88 -39.37
CA ASP A 696 -11.55 -33.94 -40.82
C ASP A 696 -11.59 -35.38 -41.38
N LYS A 697 -11.62 -36.41 -40.51
CA LYS A 697 -11.55 -37.84 -40.91
C LYS A 697 -12.84 -38.33 -41.57
N ASP A 698 -12.90 -39.54 -42.08
CA ASP A 698 -14.14 -40.09 -42.65
C ASP A 698 -15.19 -40.35 -41.56
N THR A 699 -16.48 -40.32 -41.91
CA THR A 699 -17.55 -40.44 -40.91
C THR A 699 -17.99 -41.89 -40.74
N LYS A 700 -18.25 -42.25 -39.49
CA LYS A 700 -18.80 -43.57 -39.16
C LYS A 700 -20.22 -43.69 -39.71
N ASP A 701 -20.99 -42.60 -39.64
CA ASP A 701 -22.35 -42.54 -40.15
C ASP A 701 -22.44 -42.97 -41.62
N HIS A 702 -21.61 -42.36 -42.49
CA HIS A 702 -21.60 -42.68 -43.92
C HIS A 702 -21.22 -44.13 -44.17
N LYS A 703 -20.11 -44.59 -43.58
CA LYS A 703 -19.59 -45.93 -43.79
C LYS A 703 -20.62 -47.01 -43.42
N GLU A 704 -21.24 -46.89 -42.24
CA GLU A 704 -22.24 -47.86 -41.78
C GLU A 704 -23.51 -47.83 -42.64
N LEU A 705 -23.96 -46.64 -43.06
CA LEU A 705 -25.12 -46.54 -43.96
C LEU A 705 -24.84 -47.15 -45.35
N VAL A 706 -23.63 -46.96 -45.92
CA VAL A 706 -23.24 -47.63 -47.17
C VAL A 706 -23.27 -49.14 -47.00
N GLU A 707 -22.71 -49.65 -45.91
CA GLU A 707 -22.67 -51.08 -45.59
C GLU A 707 -24.08 -51.65 -45.42
N ASP A 708 -24.92 -51.03 -44.61
CA ASP A 708 -26.30 -51.45 -44.36
C ASP A 708 -27.13 -51.46 -45.65
N LEU A 709 -27.02 -50.42 -46.48
CA LEU A 709 -27.72 -50.35 -47.77
C LEU A 709 -27.23 -51.42 -48.74
N THR A 710 -25.92 -51.64 -48.81
CA THR A 710 -25.30 -52.69 -49.62
C THR A 710 -25.77 -54.07 -49.19
N ASN A 711 -25.76 -54.33 -47.88
CA ASN A 711 -26.21 -55.58 -47.26
C ASN A 711 -27.72 -55.77 -47.30
N SER A 712 -28.51 -54.73 -47.60
CA SER A 712 -29.97 -54.85 -47.77
C SER A 712 -30.36 -55.53 -49.09
N PHE A 713 -29.50 -55.52 -50.11
CA PHE A 713 -29.83 -55.99 -51.46
C PHE A 713 -29.99 -57.51 -51.54
N ARG A 714 -31.02 -57.97 -52.24
CA ARG A 714 -31.33 -59.39 -52.49
C ARG A 714 -31.64 -59.61 -53.96
N TYR A 715 -30.99 -60.61 -54.56
CA TYR A 715 -31.39 -61.17 -55.86
C TYR A 715 -31.95 -62.57 -55.64
N GLU A 716 -33.26 -62.74 -55.78
CA GLU A 716 -33.99 -63.94 -55.36
C GLU A 716 -34.70 -64.61 -56.55
N THR A 717 -34.66 -65.94 -56.57
CA THR A 717 -35.46 -66.75 -57.51
C THR A 717 -35.87 -68.07 -56.88
N ASP A 718 -36.99 -68.60 -57.37
CA ASP A 718 -37.43 -69.98 -57.12
C ASP A 718 -37.08 -70.96 -58.26
N LEU A 719 -36.26 -70.52 -59.25
CA LEU A 719 -35.71 -71.39 -60.30
C LEU A 719 -34.77 -72.47 -59.72
N MET A 720 -34.72 -73.59 -60.43
CA MET A 720 -34.08 -74.82 -59.99
C MET A 720 -32.92 -75.14 -60.92
N TYR A 721 -31.72 -75.27 -60.36
CA TYR A 721 -30.47 -75.42 -61.09
C TYR A 721 -29.87 -76.80 -60.91
N ILE A 722 -28.85 -77.13 -61.69
CA ILE A 722 -28.04 -78.34 -61.54
C ILE A 722 -26.57 -77.96 -61.36
N ASN A 723 -25.93 -78.54 -60.34
CA ASN A 723 -24.52 -78.30 -60.07
C ASN A 723 -23.62 -79.31 -60.81
N ASN A 724 -22.30 -79.13 -60.70
CA ASN A 724 -21.30 -79.97 -61.35
C ASN A 724 -21.32 -81.43 -60.84
N ASP A 725 -21.81 -81.65 -59.62
CA ASP A 725 -22.02 -82.98 -59.01
C ASP A 725 -23.33 -83.64 -59.47
N LYS A 726 -24.03 -83.03 -60.43
CA LYS A 726 -25.31 -83.49 -60.99
C LYS A 726 -26.45 -83.51 -59.95
N VAL A 727 -26.34 -82.71 -58.91
CA VAL A 727 -27.38 -82.51 -57.90
C VAL A 727 -28.24 -81.31 -58.28
N ALA A 728 -29.56 -81.45 -58.18
CA ALA A 728 -30.47 -80.33 -58.34
C ALA A 728 -30.41 -79.43 -57.10
N VAL A 729 -30.21 -78.14 -57.32
CA VAL A 729 -29.93 -77.14 -56.29
C VAL A 729 -30.75 -75.86 -56.52
N ASN A 730 -30.94 -75.05 -55.48
CA ASN A 730 -31.41 -73.67 -55.65
C ASN A 730 -30.28 -72.73 -56.08
N LEU A 731 -30.57 -71.43 -56.21
CA LEU A 731 -29.59 -70.41 -56.61
C LEU A 731 -28.33 -70.39 -55.71
N ARG A 732 -28.47 -70.72 -54.42
CA ARG A 732 -27.40 -70.76 -53.41
C ARG A 732 -26.66 -72.10 -53.36
N ASN A 733 -26.80 -72.94 -54.38
CA ASN A 733 -26.18 -74.27 -54.47
C ASN A 733 -26.65 -75.25 -53.38
N GLU A 734 -27.79 -74.99 -52.73
CA GLU A 734 -28.33 -75.89 -51.70
C GLU A 734 -29.15 -77.01 -52.36
N PRO A 735 -28.96 -78.29 -51.97
CA PRO A 735 -29.69 -79.41 -52.55
C PRO A 735 -31.22 -79.29 -52.40
N LEU A 736 -31.93 -79.69 -53.45
CA LEU A 736 -33.39 -79.75 -53.47
C LEU A 736 -33.89 -81.17 -53.17
N SER A 737 -34.98 -81.27 -52.41
CA SER A 737 -35.62 -82.56 -52.11
C SER A 737 -36.48 -83.02 -53.28
N LYS A 738 -36.42 -84.33 -53.60
CA LYS A 738 -37.33 -84.94 -54.58
C LYS A 738 -38.76 -85.02 -54.04
N SER A 739 -39.73 -84.76 -54.91
CA SER A 739 -41.17 -84.90 -54.69
C SER A 739 -41.77 -85.59 -55.92
N GLY A 740 -41.92 -86.92 -55.86
CA GLY A 740 -42.29 -87.74 -57.02
C GLY A 740 -41.21 -87.70 -58.11
N ASN A 741 -41.62 -87.47 -59.38
CA ASN A 741 -40.71 -87.34 -60.53
C ASN A 741 -40.06 -85.95 -60.65
N ASN A 742 -40.36 -85.01 -59.75
CA ASN A 742 -39.89 -83.62 -59.79
C ASN A 742 -39.17 -83.25 -58.50
N PHE A 743 -38.52 -82.09 -58.47
CA PHE A 743 -37.97 -81.50 -57.24
C PHE A 743 -38.93 -80.50 -56.61
N ALA A 744 -38.86 -80.32 -55.28
CA ALA A 744 -39.61 -79.29 -54.57
C ALA A 744 -38.96 -77.91 -54.78
N ARG A 745 -39.77 -76.88 -55.06
CA ARG A 745 -39.28 -75.50 -55.17
C ARG A 745 -38.79 -74.99 -53.83
N LYS A 746 -37.61 -74.38 -53.82
CA LYS A 746 -37.03 -73.72 -52.64
C LYS A 746 -36.39 -72.41 -53.09
N PRO A 747 -37.04 -71.25 -52.86
CA PRO A 747 -36.46 -69.96 -53.18
C PRO A 747 -35.12 -69.76 -52.48
N ALA A 748 -34.21 -69.07 -53.16
CA ALA A 748 -32.96 -68.62 -52.58
C ALA A 748 -32.57 -67.25 -53.11
N ALA A 749 -31.92 -66.46 -52.26
CA ALA A 749 -31.44 -65.13 -52.59
C ALA A 749 -29.92 -65.04 -52.49
N LEU A 750 -29.30 -64.40 -53.47
CA LEU A 750 -27.95 -63.87 -53.33
C LEU A 750 -28.00 -62.57 -52.55
N SER A 751 -27.05 -62.40 -51.65
CA SER A 751 -26.76 -61.14 -50.96
C SER A 751 -25.26 -60.85 -51.06
N VAL A 752 -24.81 -59.77 -50.45
CA VAL A 752 -23.37 -59.43 -50.43
C VAL A 752 -22.57 -60.39 -49.54
N GLU A 753 -23.13 -60.74 -48.38
CA GLU A 753 -22.60 -61.77 -47.48
C GLU A 753 -22.68 -63.16 -48.16
N ASP A 754 -23.78 -63.40 -48.86
CA ASP A 754 -24.13 -64.65 -49.53
C ASP A 754 -24.03 -64.51 -51.06
N ASN A 755 -22.82 -64.18 -51.53
CA ASN A 755 -22.57 -63.83 -52.94
C ASN A 755 -22.24 -65.01 -53.87
N THR A 756 -22.07 -66.21 -53.32
CA THR A 756 -21.80 -67.44 -54.06
C THR A 756 -23.11 -68.14 -54.45
N GLY A 757 -23.19 -68.64 -55.69
CA GLY A 757 -24.34 -69.39 -56.17
C GLY A 757 -23.98 -70.81 -56.59
N VAL A 758 -24.76 -71.35 -57.52
CA VAL A 758 -24.55 -72.68 -58.13
C VAL A 758 -23.07 -72.91 -58.48
N ASN A 759 -22.57 -74.13 -58.22
CA ASN A 759 -21.15 -74.49 -58.36
C ASN A 759 -20.18 -73.71 -57.47
N ASN A 760 -20.69 -73.11 -56.37
CA ASN A 760 -19.95 -72.20 -55.50
C ASN A 760 -19.35 -71.01 -56.25
N ALA A 761 -19.90 -70.66 -57.43
CA ALA A 761 -19.41 -69.57 -58.24
C ALA A 761 -19.80 -68.22 -57.62
N LYS A 762 -18.92 -67.22 -57.65
CA LYS A 762 -19.26 -65.87 -57.20
C LYS A 762 -20.19 -65.21 -58.22
N LEU A 763 -21.48 -65.12 -57.89
CA LEU A 763 -22.52 -64.61 -58.79
C LEU A 763 -22.99 -63.20 -58.43
N LEU A 764 -22.43 -62.58 -57.39
CA LEU A 764 -22.70 -61.19 -57.04
C LEU A 764 -21.38 -60.46 -56.78
N THR A 765 -21.21 -59.32 -57.43
CA THR A 765 -20.03 -58.45 -57.28
C THR A 765 -20.47 -57.03 -56.94
N VAL A 766 -19.75 -56.41 -56.01
CA VAL A 766 -20.00 -55.04 -55.55
C VAL A 766 -18.78 -54.18 -55.88
N GLU A 767 -19.02 -53.00 -56.43
CA GLU A 767 -18.03 -51.96 -56.69
C GLU A 767 -18.49 -50.67 -56.00
N ASN A 768 -17.58 -49.93 -55.35
CA ASN A 768 -17.89 -48.68 -54.65
C ASN A 768 -16.92 -47.57 -55.06
N SER A 769 -17.44 -46.40 -55.40
CA SER A 769 -16.66 -45.16 -55.55
C SER A 769 -16.99 -44.20 -54.42
N PHE A 770 -15.98 -43.57 -53.81
CA PHE A 770 -16.13 -42.67 -52.66
C PHE A 770 -15.50 -41.30 -52.95
N THR A 771 -16.20 -40.23 -52.58
CA THR A 771 -15.70 -38.85 -52.61
C THR A 771 -16.09 -38.11 -51.34
N LYS A 772 -15.30 -37.10 -50.96
CA LYS A 772 -15.46 -36.37 -49.72
C LYS A 772 -15.12 -34.88 -49.88
N GLU A 773 -15.91 -34.04 -49.22
CA GLU A 773 -15.70 -32.61 -49.08
C GLU A 773 -15.73 -32.24 -47.58
N VAL A 774 -14.82 -31.35 -47.17
CA VAL A 774 -14.66 -30.91 -45.78
C VAL A 774 -14.68 -29.39 -45.72
N GLU A 775 -15.55 -28.84 -44.88
CA GLU A 775 -15.68 -27.40 -44.62
C GLU A 775 -15.52 -27.16 -43.11
N GLU A 776 -14.48 -26.42 -42.70
CA GLU A 776 -14.33 -26.02 -41.29
C GLU A 776 -15.32 -24.91 -40.94
N ILE A 777 -16.01 -25.03 -39.80
CA ILE A 777 -16.95 -24.03 -39.30
C ILE A 777 -16.17 -22.94 -38.55
N PRO A 778 -16.01 -21.73 -39.13
CA PRO A 778 -15.11 -20.73 -38.58
C PRO A 778 -15.65 -20.11 -37.29
N TYR A 779 -14.75 -19.75 -36.38
CA TYR A 779 -15.04 -18.90 -35.24
C TYR A 779 -13.98 -17.82 -35.02
N SER A 780 -14.41 -16.73 -34.41
CA SER A 780 -13.56 -15.63 -33.95
C SER A 780 -13.53 -15.59 -32.44
N GLN A 781 -12.37 -15.22 -31.89
CA GLN A 781 -12.19 -14.87 -30.49
C GLN A 781 -12.04 -13.36 -30.29
N ASN A 782 -12.34 -12.55 -31.31
CA ASN A 782 -12.28 -11.10 -31.24
C ASN A 782 -13.32 -10.59 -30.22
N ARG A 783 -12.88 -9.77 -29.27
CA ARG A 783 -13.73 -9.19 -28.25
C ARG A 783 -14.67 -8.12 -28.82
N GLU A 784 -14.16 -7.29 -29.72
CA GLU A 784 -14.83 -6.06 -30.17
C GLU A 784 -15.91 -6.34 -31.22
N GLU A 785 -15.74 -7.41 -31.98
CA GLU A 785 -16.60 -7.77 -33.11
C GLU A 785 -16.92 -9.26 -33.04
N ASP A 786 -18.18 -9.62 -33.29
CA ASP A 786 -18.60 -11.00 -33.48
C ASP A 786 -18.61 -11.42 -34.95
N GLU A 787 -18.07 -10.58 -35.83
CA GLU A 787 -17.80 -10.89 -37.23
C GLU A 787 -16.76 -12.01 -37.32
N GLY A 788 -17.00 -12.98 -38.20
CA GLY A 788 -16.16 -14.17 -38.35
C GLY A 788 -16.53 -15.38 -37.49
N THR A 789 -17.47 -15.26 -36.54
CA THR A 789 -18.06 -16.43 -35.86
C THR A 789 -19.29 -16.94 -36.59
N HIS A 790 -19.24 -18.19 -37.06
CA HIS A 790 -20.35 -18.82 -37.76
C HIS A 790 -21.60 -18.95 -36.85
N GLU A 791 -22.80 -18.88 -37.44
CA GLU A 791 -24.07 -18.91 -36.69
C GLU A 791 -24.21 -20.18 -35.85
N PHE A 792 -23.69 -21.31 -36.32
CA PHE A 792 -23.72 -22.59 -35.59
C PHE A 792 -23.06 -22.49 -34.22
N TRP A 793 -21.93 -21.79 -34.11
CA TRP A 793 -21.31 -21.51 -32.81
C TRP A 793 -22.16 -20.54 -31.98
N LYS A 794 -22.68 -19.48 -32.59
CA LYS A 794 -23.55 -18.49 -31.89
C LYS A 794 -24.83 -19.12 -31.33
N ASN A 795 -25.34 -20.20 -31.92
CA ASN A 795 -26.51 -20.94 -31.42
C ASN A 795 -26.24 -21.65 -30.08
N ILE A 796 -24.97 -21.95 -29.75
CA ILE A 796 -24.61 -22.71 -28.53
C ILE A 796 -23.78 -21.92 -27.52
N LEU A 797 -23.30 -20.72 -27.87
CA LEU A 797 -22.50 -19.86 -26.99
C LEU A 797 -23.38 -18.83 -26.29
N GLU A 798 -23.02 -18.48 -25.06
CA GLU A 798 -23.73 -17.45 -24.31
C GLU A 798 -23.36 -16.02 -24.74
N GLY A 799 -24.31 -15.10 -24.65
CA GLY A 799 -24.11 -13.68 -24.97
C GLY A 799 -24.42 -13.32 -26.44
N TYR A 800 -25.11 -14.20 -27.17
CA TYR A 800 -25.55 -14.02 -28.55
C TYR A 800 -27.07 -14.05 -28.67
N SER A 801 -27.60 -13.38 -29.71
CA SER A 801 -29.03 -13.40 -30.02
C SER A 801 -29.52 -14.78 -30.48
N GLN A 802 -28.67 -15.52 -31.19
CA GLN A 802 -28.94 -16.82 -31.79
C GLN A 802 -29.22 -17.89 -30.74
N SER A 803 -28.50 -17.85 -29.63
CA SER A 803 -28.75 -18.70 -28.45
C SER A 803 -29.82 -18.13 -27.51
N SER A 804 -30.46 -17.00 -27.85
CA SER A 804 -31.41 -16.29 -26.99
C SER A 804 -30.83 -15.84 -25.64
N THR A 805 -29.52 -15.62 -25.56
CA THR A 805 -28.81 -15.25 -24.32
C THR A 805 -28.11 -13.89 -24.40
N LEU A 806 -28.53 -13.03 -25.34
CA LEU A 806 -27.96 -11.68 -25.50
C LEU A 806 -28.03 -10.85 -24.20
N GLY A 807 -29.03 -11.13 -23.34
CA GLY A 807 -29.17 -10.52 -22.01
C GLY A 807 -27.95 -10.74 -21.09
N SER A 808 -27.24 -11.85 -21.21
CA SER A 808 -26.01 -12.10 -20.43
C SER A 808 -24.90 -11.09 -20.78
N PHE A 809 -24.82 -10.71 -22.06
CA PHE A 809 -23.86 -9.71 -22.49
C PHE A 809 -24.31 -8.30 -22.10
N SER A 810 -25.57 -7.93 -22.34
CA SER A 810 -26.06 -6.58 -22.05
C SER A 810 -26.11 -6.25 -20.56
N ASN A 811 -26.45 -7.25 -19.71
CA ASN A 811 -26.67 -7.02 -18.28
C ASN A 811 -25.43 -7.32 -17.43
N PHE A 812 -24.62 -8.28 -17.86
CA PHE A 812 -23.49 -8.80 -17.06
C PHE A 812 -22.16 -8.75 -17.81
N LYS A 813 -22.09 -8.12 -18.99
CA LYS A 813 -20.87 -8.05 -19.80
C LYS A 813 -20.27 -9.43 -20.08
N TYR A 814 -21.09 -10.47 -20.10
CA TYR A 814 -20.67 -11.86 -20.26
C TYR A 814 -21.00 -12.35 -21.67
N ARG A 815 -19.96 -12.67 -22.43
CA ARG A 815 -20.05 -13.28 -23.75
C ARG A 815 -19.00 -14.37 -23.86
N GLU A 816 -19.43 -15.50 -24.40
CA GLU A 816 -18.57 -16.65 -24.63
C GLU A 816 -18.00 -16.67 -26.05
N TYR A 817 -16.85 -17.30 -26.17
CA TYR A 817 -16.18 -17.58 -27.43
C TYR A 817 -15.69 -19.01 -27.38
N VAL A 818 -15.56 -19.66 -28.54
CA VAL A 818 -14.98 -21.00 -28.62
C VAL A 818 -13.55 -20.96 -28.07
N GLY A 819 -13.20 -21.90 -27.20
CA GLY A 819 -11.85 -22.02 -26.64
C GLY A 819 -10.78 -22.38 -27.68
N LEU A 820 -9.51 -22.19 -27.34
CA LEU A 820 -8.37 -22.38 -28.24
C LEU A 820 -8.26 -23.82 -28.77
N ASN A 821 -7.76 -23.97 -30.01
CA ASN A 821 -7.40 -25.23 -30.64
C ASN A 821 -8.54 -26.26 -30.70
N GLN A 822 -9.78 -25.78 -30.86
CA GLN A 822 -10.95 -26.60 -31.07
C GLN A 822 -11.46 -26.39 -32.49
N HIS A 823 -11.93 -27.46 -33.13
CA HIS A 823 -12.38 -27.45 -34.51
C HIS A 823 -13.75 -28.13 -34.63
N MET A 824 -14.50 -27.74 -35.64
CA MET A 824 -15.73 -28.42 -36.05
C MET A 824 -15.81 -28.35 -37.57
N TYR A 825 -16.04 -29.48 -38.21
CA TYR A 825 -16.09 -29.63 -39.65
C TYR A 825 -17.47 -30.12 -40.06
N LYS A 826 -18.02 -29.51 -41.10
CA LYS A 826 -19.10 -30.08 -41.90
C LYS A 826 -18.47 -30.99 -42.95
N ILE A 827 -18.89 -32.24 -42.96
CA ILE A 827 -18.33 -33.27 -43.83
C ILE A 827 -19.44 -33.80 -44.72
N THR A 828 -19.23 -33.64 -46.03
CA THR A 828 -20.09 -34.21 -47.06
C THR A 828 -19.39 -35.40 -47.67
N GLU A 829 -19.96 -36.58 -47.53
CA GLU A 829 -19.41 -37.83 -48.08
C GLU A 829 -20.40 -38.44 -49.05
N LYS A 830 -19.90 -38.91 -50.18
CA LYS A 830 -20.71 -39.50 -51.24
C LYS A 830 -20.12 -40.82 -51.70
N SER A 831 -20.95 -41.86 -51.66
CA SER A 831 -20.64 -43.17 -52.20
C SER A 831 -21.62 -43.53 -53.32
N THR A 832 -21.10 -44.12 -54.39
CA THR A 832 -21.92 -44.79 -55.41
C THR A 832 -21.53 -46.25 -55.45
N VAL A 833 -22.47 -47.12 -55.10
CA VAL A 833 -22.28 -48.57 -55.07
C VAL A 833 -22.99 -49.19 -56.25
N THR A 834 -22.29 -50.04 -57.00
CA THR A 834 -22.84 -50.81 -58.12
C THR A 834 -22.79 -52.30 -57.79
N ILE A 835 -23.94 -52.95 -57.86
CA ILE A 835 -24.14 -54.39 -57.63
C ILE A 835 -24.43 -55.05 -58.98
N THR A 836 -23.54 -55.94 -59.40
CA THR A 836 -23.67 -56.69 -60.66
C THR A 836 -23.87 -58.16 -60.40
N ILE A 837 -24.94 -58.72 -60.95
CA ILE A 837 -25.25 -60.15 -60.89
C ILE A 837 -24.55 -60.85 -62.05
N ASN A 838 -23.78 -61.88 -61.71
CA ASN A 838 -23.01 -62.74 -62.61
C ASN A 838 -22.14 -61.94 -63.59
N LYS A 839 -21.26 -61.08 -63.04
CA LYS A 839 -20.39 -60.18 -63.83
C LYS A 839 -19.59 -60.92 -64.91
N ASP A 840 -19.11 -62.12 -64.60
CA ASP A 840 -18.29 -62.94 -65.48
C ASP A 840 -19.10 -63.78 -66.47
N LYS A 841 -20.44 -63.63 -66.48
CA LYS A 841 -21.40 -64.35 -67.34
C LYS A 841 -21.23 -65.87 -67.31
N LEU A 842 -20.97 -66.41 -66.12
CA LEU A 842 -20.81 -67.84 -65.92
C LEU A 842 -22.11 -68.56 -66.28
N PRO A 843 -22.07 -69.65 -67.07
CA PRO A 843 -23.27 -70.40 -67.43
C PRO A 843 -23.82 -71.15 -66.22
N VAL A 844 -25.10 -70.90 -65.90
CA VAL A 844 -25.83 -71.55 -64.80
C VAL A 844 -26.98 -72.36 -65.40
N TYR A 845 -26.90 -73.69 -65.30
CA TYR A 845 -27.86 -74.61 -65.92
C TYR A 845 -29.05 -74.89 -65.03
N THR A 846 -30.25 -74.81 -65.59
CA THR A 846 -31.47 -75.30 -64.92
C THR A 846 -31.45 -76.83 -64.89
N THR A 847 -32.07 -77.46 -63.89
CA THR A 847 -32.21 -78.92 -63.88
C THR A 847 -33.27 -79.37 -64.89
N ALA A 848 -33.02 -80.44 -65.65
CA ALA A 848 -33.99 -80.97 -66.61
C ALA A 848 -35.26 -81.55 -65.94
N GLU A 849 -35.18 -81.92 -64.66
CA GLU A 849 -36.30 -82.38 -63.83
C GLU A 849 -37.08 -81.22 -63.18
N MET A 850 -36.93 -79.99 -63.68
CA MET A 850 -37.69 -78.82 -63.22
C MET A 850 -39.12 -78.88 -63.78
N PRO A 851 -40.17 -78.90 -62.92
CA PRO A 851 -41.54 -78.99 -63.39
C PRO A 851 -42.01 -77.76 -64.17
N ASP A 852 -42.92 -78.00 -65.11
CA ASP A 852 -43.65 -76.95 -65.82
C ASP A 852 -44.32 -75.96 -64.86
N GLY A 853 -44.23 -74.67 -65.16
CA GLY A 853 -44.93 -73.65 -64.39
C GLY A 853 -44.33 -72.26 -64.51
N LYS A 854 -44.89 -71.34 -63.72
CA LYS A 854 -44.39 -69.97 -63.58
C LYS A 854 -43.40 -69.89 -62.43
N TYR A 855 -42.27 -69.24 -62.66
CA TYR A 855 -41.19 -69.01 -61.72
C TYR A 855 -40.90 -67.51 -61.68
N TYR A 856 -40.36 -67.00 -60.59
CA TYR A 856 -39.99 -65.59 -60.48
C TYR A 856 -38.49 -65.41 -60.34
N VAL A 857 -38.04 -64.28 -60.84
CA VAL A 857 -36.71 -63.74 -60.56
C VAL A 857 -36.91 -62.28 -60.18
N LYS A 858 -36.47 -61.89 -58.99
CA LYS A 858 -36.66 -60.53 -58.49
C LYS A 858 -35.42 -60.00 -57.77
N ALA A 859 -35.12 -58.72 -57.96
CA ALA A 859 -34.22 -57.96 -57.11
C ALA A 859 -35.06 -57.11 -56.16
N TRP A 860 -34.69 -57.05 -54.89
CA TRP A 860 -35.39 -56.29 -53.86
C TRP A 860 -34.45 -55.91 -52.71
N LEU A 861 -34.87 -54.99 -51.86
CA LEU A 861 -34.11 -54.58 -50.67
C LEU A 861 -34.86 -54.96 -49.40
N ALA A 862 -34.14 -55.55 -48.46
CA ALA A 862 -34.63 -55.74 -47.10
C ALA A 862 -34.77 -54.40 -46.36
N ASP A 863 -35.58 -54.40 -45.30
CA ASP A 863 -35.66 -53.23 -44.42
C ASP A 863 -34.36 -53.11 -43.63
N VAL A 864 -33.90 -51.89 -43.36
CA VAL A 864 -32.71 -51.62 -42.53
C VAL A 864 -33.16 -51.07 -41.18
N GLU A 865 -32.78 -51.76 -40.10
CA GLU A 865 -33.09 -51.37 -38.72
C GLU A 865 -32.10 -50.33 -38.19
N LEU A 866 -32.27 -49.07 -38.61
CA LEU A 866 -31.43 -47.95 -38.17
C LEU A 866 -31.38 -47.81 -36.64
N SER A 867 -32.46 -48.17 -35.95
CA SER A 867 -32.58 -48.17 -34.48
C SER A 867 -31.51 -49.00 -33.75
N LYS A 868 -30.87 -49.95 -34.43
CA LYS A 868 -29.77 -50.76 -33.90
C LYS A 868 -28.40 -50.09 -34.03
N SER A 869 -28.30 -49.01 -34.79
CA SER A 869 -27.04 -48.27 -34.95
C SER A 869 -26.62 -47.62 -33.63
N SER A 870 -25.32 -47.46 -33.47
CA SER A 870 -24.75 -46.66 -32.39
C SER A 870 -24.72 -45.16 -32.67
N ASN A 871 -24.93 -44.76 -33.94
CA ASN A 871 -24.91 -43.36 -34.35
C ASN A 871 -26.26 -42.66 -34.08
N ALA A 872 -26.27 -41.33 -34.15
CA ALA A 872 -27.41 -40.49 -33.80
C ALA A 872 -28.64 -40.72 -34.70
N TYR A 873 -28.45 -41.16 -35.95
CA TYR A 873 -29.54 -41.53 -36.85
C TYR A 873 -30.35 -42.75 -36.37
N LYS A 874 -29.94 -43.45 -35.30
CA LYS A 874 -30.75 -44.52 -34.69
C LYS A 874 -32.15 -44.06 -34.28
N SER A 875 -32.29 -42.76 -33.99
CA SER A 875 -33.57 -42.12 -33.68
C SER A 875 -34.59 -42.18 -34.83
N LEU A 876 -34.15 -42.47 -36.06
CA LEU A 876 -35.00 -42.56 -37.24
C LEU A 876 -35.78 -43.89 -37.34
N GLY A 877 -35.45 -44.88 -36.50
CA GLY A 877 -36.21 -46.13 -36.43
C GLY A 877 -35.84 -47.12 -37.53
N LYS A 878 -36.65 -47.20 -38.59
CA LYS A 878 -36.50 -48.21 -39.65
C LYS A 878 -36.56 -47.57 -41.05
N LEU A 879 -35.61 -47.93 -41.90
CA LEU A 879 -35.61 -47.60 -43.32
C LEU A 879 -36.29 -48.72 -44.10
N VAL A 880 -37.43 -48.42 -44.75
CA VAL A 880 -38.24 -49.40 -45.48
C VAL A 880 -37.58 -49.73 -46.82
N GLY A 881 -37.31 -51.04 -47.03
CA GLY A 881 -36.70 -51.56 -48.25
C GLY A 881 -37.65 -51.58 -49.45
N ILE A 882 -37.10 -51.68 -50.65
CA ILE A 882 -37.82 -51.61 -51.93
C ILE A 882 -38.24 -53.01 -52.38
N LYS A 883 -39.55 -53.24 -52.61
CA LYS A 883 -40.11 -54.57 -52.90
C LYS A 883 -41.21 -54.51 -53.98
N PRO A 884 -40.96 -54.94 -55.24
CA PRO A 884 -39.67 -55.29 -55.85
C PRO A 884 -38.91 -54.06 -56.38
N LEU A 885 -37.59 -54.17 -56.53
CA LEU A 885 -36.75 -53.20 -57.26
C LEU A 885 -36.72 -53.51 -58.77
N ASP A 886 -36.68 -54.80 -59.13
CA ASP A 886 -36.81 -55.31 -60.50
C ASP A 886 -37.38 -56.74 -60.44
N GLN A 887 -38.18 -57.16 -61.41
CA GLN A 887 -38.80 -58.49 -61.40
C GLN A 887 -39.20 -58.95 -62.80
N ILE A 888 -39.00 -60.24 -63.07
CA ILE A 888 -39.55 -60.95 -64.24
C ILE A 888 -40.24 -62.25 -63.81
N GLU A 889 -41.16 -62.73 -64.63
CA GLU A 889 -41.80 -64.04 -64.50
C GLU A 889 -41.33 -64.97 -65.63
N VAL A 890 -40.69 -66.08 -65.28
CA VAL A 890 -40.16 -67.09 -66.21
C VAL A 890 -41.17 -68.22 -66.34
N THR A 891 -41.49 -68.60 -67.57
CA THR A 891 -42.41 -69.73 -67.85
C THR A 891 -41.60 -70.93 -68.31
N VAL A 892 -41.65 -72.01 -67.53
CA VAL A 892 -41.00 -73.29 -67.86
C VAL A 892 -42.04 -74.20 -68.52
N LYS A 893 -41.75 -74.68 -69.73
CA LYS A 893 -42.59 -75.61 -70.48
C LYS A 893 -41.74 -76.61 -71.28
N GLY A 894 -41.74 -77.86 -70.83
CA GLY A 894 -40.90 -78.93 -71.40
C GLY A 894 -39.45 -78.89 -70.92
N SER A 895 -38.65 -79.83 -71.41
CA SER A 895 -37.24 -80.01 -71.04
C SER A 895 -36.35 -80.13 -72.27
N MET A 896 -35.03 -80.03 -72.05
CA MET A 896 -34.03 -80.27 -73.09
C MET A 896 -34.13 -81.66 -73.72
N PHE A 897 -34.77 -82.63 -73.05
CA PHE A 897 -35.00 -83.96 -73.65
C PHE A 897 -36.05 -83.93 -74.75
N ASP A 898 -36.99 -82.97 -74.72
CA ASP A 898 -37.99 -82.80 -75.77
C ASP A 898 -37.36 -82.27 -77.08
N ASP A 899 -36.22 -81.59 -76.98
CA ASP A 899 -35.41 -81.11 -78.11
C ASP A 899 -34.39 -82.15 -78.61
N LEU A 900 -34.12 -83.19 -77.81
CA LEU A 900 -33.21 -84.30 -78.17
C LEU A 900 -33.95 -85.51 -78.77
N ASN A 901 -35.26 -85.61 -78.54
CA ASN A 901 -36.14 -86.68 -79.03
C ASN A 901 -36.99 -86.27 -80.26
N ASN A 902 -36.82 -85.03 -80.74
CA ASN A 902 -37.29 -84.50 -82.02
C ASN A 902 -36.08 -84.18 -82.90
#